data_AF-A0A9C9JSA6-F1
#
_entry.id   AF-A0A9C9JSA6-F1
#
_cell.length_a   1.000
_cell.length_b   1.000
_cell.length_c   1.000
_cell.angle_alpha   90.00
_cell.angle_beta   90.00
_cell.angle_gamma   90.00
#
_symmetry.space_group_name_H-M   'P 1'
#
loop_
_entity.id
_entity.type
_entity.pdbx_description
1 polymer ?
#
loop_
_entity_poly.entity_id
_entity_poly.type
_entity_poly.pdbx_seq_one_letter_code
_entity_poly.pdbx_strand_id
1 'polypeptide(L)'
;MNKLFLSTSVLLCLSVIQLFAQQTPYNGTPTVIPGQIEAEDFDNGGEGVAFHDTDDTNEGGVYRTTGVDVEACGEGGYNVGWIAQDEWLEYTVNVLSSNAYNFYFRVASESAGGDFHVEFDGVDVTGVISFDSTGGWQTYVTISAENIALTEGQHVMRFYCNSSGFNINSIIIESALVSDPPEVIITSPLDNTTFSFGTAITITVAATDSDGTVSKVMFYADGELIGEDASVPYEIIWLPGVPENYDLIAEAMDNTNTKGVSKKIDITVLYPQYANSLIFSHAHGFYSEPFTLTISSESGSTAIKYTLDGSDPMTSSTAMSTAEPANISINPASTSGRGLTPGIVVRAVALSSGSQNSLRETKTYLFIDEVSNQAHPGSSWPDPGVNGQQWHYEMNQDVVNDANYSELIDDALLDIPSISLVTDLNNLFDPDSGIYVNAQYHGEEWERPTSIELLNPDGSEGFQINAGLRIRGGWSRHDEYPKHAFRLFFRERYGKAKLEYPLFEDEGVDEFKKLDLRTSQNYAWSNGSIWDNTMNRDVFSRDLQGQMGQPYTRSRYYHLYINGEYWGLYQSQERPEANFAESYFGGNDEEYDVVKVDIGDDFNLYDIEATDGTLDAWEDVWEATQTGFISNANYFQLEGKNPDGTINPFGRRLVDIDNLIEYMIIIFYTGNFDAPVTKFSGENNPNNFYAIYNREENDGFIFLAHDNEHTLHVDPESPGIGIEEDRVNIEYT
;
A
#
# COMPACT_ATOMS: atom_id res chain seq x y z
N MET A 1 5.68 58.01 45.27
CA MET A 1 5.54 59.48 45.40
C MET A 1 6.37 60.07 44.26
N ASN A 2 5.82 60.63 43.19
CA ASN A 2 5.04 61.87 43.16
C ASN A 2 3.65 61.74 42.52
N LYS A 3 2.77 62.65 42.93
CA LYS A 3 1.31 62.63 42.85
C LYS A 3 0.76 63.52 41.73
N LEU A 4 -0.32 63.03 41.12
CA LEU A 4 -1.59 63.68 40.77
C LEU A 4 -1.87 65.06 41.43
N PHE A 5 -2.45 66.02 40.70
CA PHE A 5 -3.86 66.45 40.87
C PHE A 5 -4.32 67.52 39.84
N LEU A 6 -5.64 67.44 39.60
CA LEU A 6 -6.56 68.08 38.64
C LEU A 6 -6.62 69.63 38.59
N SER A 7 -7.15 70.13 37.46
CA SER A 7 -8.03 71.32 37.41
C SER A 7 -9.04 71.21 36.25
N THR A 8 -10.32 71.38 36.56
CA THR A 8 -11.53 71.25 35.71
C THR A 8 -12.03 72.58 35.13
N SER A 9 -12.60 72.50 33.91
CA SER A 9 -13.75 73.28 33.37
C SER A 9 -13.52 74.76 32.96
N VAL A 10 -14.08 75.35 31.89
CA VAL A 10 -15.11 74.96 30.89
C VAL A 10 -15.20 76.05 29.77
N LEU A 11 -15.60 75.63 28.57
CA LEU A 11 -16.34 76.32 27.47
C LEU A 11 -15.63 77.02 26.28
N LEU A 12 -15.94 76.43 25.12
CA LEU A 12 -16.50 77.01 23.88
C LEU A 12 -15.57 77.19 22.67
N CYS A 13 -15.52 76.16 21.81
CA CYS A 13 -15.30 76.34 20.38
C CYS A 13 -16.22 75.36 19.62
N LEU A 14 -17.03 75.90 18.70
CA LEU A 14 -18.02 75.17 17.90
C LEU A 14 -17.36 74.03 17.10
N SER A 15 -17.87 72.82 17.28
CA SER A 15 -17.78 71.74 16.28
C SER A 15 -19.20 71.44 15.81
N VAL A 16 -19.40 71.55 14.51
CA VAL A 16 -20.63 71.18 13.81
C VAL A 16 -20.91 69.70 14.13
N ILE A 17 -22.02 69.41 14.80
CA ILE A 17 -22.56 68.05 14.90
C ILE A 17 -23.18 67.78 13.53
N GLN A 18 -22.48 67.05 12.67
CA GLN A 18 -23.15 66.27 11.62
C GLN A 18 -23.94 65.18 12.35
N LEU A 19 -25.27 65.24 12.29
CA LEU A 19 -26.09 64.06 12.54
C LEU A 19 -25.70 63.05 11.45
N PHE A 20 -24.97 61.99 11.81
CA PHE A 20 -24.94 60.80 10.95
C PHE A 20 -26.35 60.22 10.95
N ALA A 21 -26.92 60.00 9.76
CA ALA A 21 -28.17 59.27 9.64
C ALA A 21 -27.97 57.87 10.23
N GLN A 22 -28.78 57.50 11.21
CA GLN A 22 -28.74 56.17 11.81
C GLN A 22 -29.44 55.20 10.87
N GLN A 23 -28.78 54.10 10.51
CA GLN A 23 -29.39 53.00 9.77
C GLN A 23 -30.56 52.40 10.55
N THR A 24 -31.69 52.17 9.89
CA THR A 24 -32.90 51.58 10.48
C THR A 24 -33.58 50.64 9.49
N PRO A 25 -34.26 49.57 9.95
CA PRO A 25 -35.01 48.68 9.08
C PRO A 25 -36.01 49.43 8.20
N TYR A 26 -36.16 49.04 6.94
CA TYR A 26 -37.06 49.72 5.99
C TYR A 26 -38.48 49.91 6.52
N ASN A 27 -39.08 48.82 7.03
CA ASN A 27 -40.44 48.81 7.60
C ASN A 27 -40.48 49.15 9.11
N GLY A 28 -39.37 49.63 9.69
CA GLY A 28 -39.26 49.98 11.11
C GLY A 28 -39.10 48.81 12.08
N THR A 29 -39.09 47.57 11.58
CA THR A 29 -38.80 46.34 12.34
C THR A 29 -37.83 45.45 11.54
N PRO A 30 -36.85 44.80 12.18
CA PRO A 30 -35.96 43.86 11.50
C PRO A 30 -36.74 42.71 10.82
N THR A 31 -36.29 42.30 9.63
CA THR A 31 -36.87 41.13 8.95
C THR A 31 -36.52 39.86 9.71
N VAL A 32 -37.51 39.01 10.00
CA VAL A 32 -37.31 37.77 10.75
C VAL A 32 -36.74 36.68 9.85
N ILE A 33 -35.71 35.97 10.31
CA ILE A 33 -35.09 34.83 9.62
C ILE A 33 -35.32 33.53 10.43
N PRO A 34 -35.92 32.46 9.87
CA PRO A 34 -36.33 32.27 8.47
C PRO A 34 -37.40 33.25 7.96
N GLY A 35 -37.29 33.67 6.69
CA GLY A 35 -38.22 34.61 6.06
C GLY A 35 -37.78 35.04 4.66
N GLN A 36 -38.57 35.93 4.04
CA GLN A 36 -38.29 36.53 2.74
C GLN A 36 -37.93 38.00 2.89
N ILE A 37 -36.94 38.45 2.12
CA ILE A 37 -36.49 39.82 1.96
C ILE A 37 -36.72 40.22 0.51
N GLU A 38 -37.51 41.26 0.27
CA GLU A 38 -37.60 41.88 -1.06
C GLU A 38 -36.37 42.77 -1.26
N ALA A 39 -35.74 42.71 -2.43
CA ALA A 39 -34.47 43.41 -2.64
C ALA A 39 -34.63 44.94 -2.58
N GLU A 40 -35.80 45.45 -2.97
CA GLU A 40 -36.13 46.88 -2.90
C GLU A 40 -36.33 47.42 -1.46
N ASP A 41 -36.45 46.53 -0.47
CA ASP A 41 -36.72 46.82 0.95
C ASP A 41 -35.44 46.98 1.80
N PHE A 42 -34.33 47.40 1.19
CA PHE A 42 -33.07 47.70 1.90
C PHE A 42 -33.24 48.80 2.97
N ASP A 43 -32.38 48.85 3.97
CA ASP A 43 -32.53 49.72 5.13
C ASP A 43 -32.61 51.23 4.78
N ASN A 44 -33.17 52.00 5.72
CA ASN A 44 -33.11 53.46 5.68
C ASN A 44 -31.80 53.93 6.31
N GLY A 45 -30.97 54.66 5.58
CA GLY A 45 -29.70 55.21 6.10
C GLY A 45 -28.97 56.12 5.12
N GLY A 46 -29.23 55.95 3.81
CA GLY A 46 -28.63 56.72 2.74
C GLY A 46 -27.35 56.09 2.22
N GLU A 47 -26.80 56.75 1.20
CA GLU A 47 -25.58 56.35 0.49
C GLU A 47 -24.37 56.22 1.42
N GLY A 48 -23.65 55.10 1.32
CA GLY A 48 -22.52 54.73 2.17
C GLY A 48 -22.88 54.34 3.61
N VAL A 49 -24.18 54.20 3.92
CA VAL A 49 -24.68 53.79 5.23
C VAL A 49 -25.57 52.56 5.15
N ALA A 50 -26.64 52.57 4.36
CA ALA A 50 -27.57 51.44 4.21
C ALA A 50 -27.54 50.79 2.82
N PHE A 51 -26.92 51.47 1.86
CA PHE A 51 -26.62 50.96 0.54
C PHE A 51 -25.41 51.73 0.00
N HIS A 52 -24.78 51.20 -1.04
CA HIS A 52 -23.87 51.91 -1.93
C HIS A 52 -24.35 51.71 -3.36
N ASP A 53 -24.63 52.82 -4.02
CA ASP A 53 -24.94 52.88 -5.44
C ASP A 53 -23.87 53.74 -6.15
N THR A 54 -23.52 53.39 -7.38
CA THR A 54 -22.49 54.10 -8.14
C THR A 54 -22.94 55.48 -8.62
N ASP A 55 -24.23 55.78 -8.58
CA ASP A 55 -24.77 57.12 -8.75
C ASP A 55 -25.88 57.49 -7.75
N ASP A 56 -26.39 58.72 -7.84
CA ASP A 56 -27.38 59.28 -6.91
C ASP A 56 -28.81 59.29 -7.47
N THR A 57 -29.04 58.64 -8.62
CA THR A 57 -30.28 58.66 -9.39
C THR A 57 -30.83 57.24 -9.54
N ASN A 58 -32.00 56.98 -8.96
CA ASN A 58 -32.77 55.78 -9.29
C ASN A 58 -33.28 55.88 -10.75
N GLU A 59 -32.57 55.25 -11.68
CA GLU A 59 -32.80 55.16 -13.11
C GLU A 59 -34.12 54.45 -13.44
N GLY A 60 -34.55 53.51 -12.59
CA GLY A 60 -35.87 52.88 -12.68
C GLY A 60 -37.02 53.79 -12.22
N GLY A 61 -36.72 54.79 -11.38
CA GLY A 61 -37.60 55.90 -11.02
C GLY A 61 -38.85 55.53 -10.22
N VAL A 62 -38.90 54.32 -9.64
CA VAL A 62 -40.06 53.81 -8.89
C VAL A 62 -39.68 53.32 -7.49
N TYR A 63 -40.70 53.07 -6.66
CA TYR A 63 -40.61 52.62 -5.27
C TYR A 63 -39.99 53.62 -4.29
N ARG A 64 -38.71 53.98 -4.47
CA ARG A 64 -37.95 54.84 -3.55
C ARG A 64 -37.33 56.03 -4.27
N THR A 65 -36.99 57.05 -3.49
CA THR A 65 -36.35 58.29 -3.96
C THR A 65 -34.84 58.35 -3.65
N THR A 66 -34.27 57.19 -3.29
CA THR A 66 -32.84 56.96 -3.03
C THR A 66 -32.06 56.73 -4.33
N GLY A 67 -30.74 56.55 -4.23
CA GLY A 67 -29.88 56.23 -5.39
C GLY A 67 -30.19 54.86 -6.01
N VAL A 68 -30.41 53.82 -5.18
CA VAL A 68 -30.68 52.46 -5.65
C VAL A 68 -31.72 52.37 -6.76
N ASP A 69 -31.30 51.74 -7.85
CA ASP A 69 -32.07 51.52 -9.06
C ASP A 69 -33.15 50.45 -8.90
N VAL A 70 -34.41 50.87 -8.91
CA VAL A 70 -35.56 49.99 -8.71
C VAL A 70 -36.55 50.13 -9.86
N GLU A 71 -36.94 49.01 -10.46
CA GLU A 71 -37.95 48.94 -11.53
C GLU A 71 -39.10 47.99 -11.20
N ALA A 72 -40.15 47.99 -12.04
CA ALA A 72 -41.26 47.06 -11.89
C ALA A 72 -40.84 45.65 -12.34
N CYS A 73 -41.05 44.66 -11.46
CA CYS A 73 -40.67 43.27 -11.73
C CYS A 73 -41.73 42.54 -12.56
N GLY A 74 -41.29 41.74 -13.54
CA GLY A 74 -42.12 40.89 -14.39
C GLY A 74 -42.86 39.78 -13.64
N GLU A 75 -42.43 39.44 -12.43
CA GLU A 75 -43.10 38.50 -11.52
C GLU A 75 -44.13 39.18 -10.59
N GLY A 76 -44.30 40.51 -10.71
CA GLY A 76 -45.06 41.35 -9.80
C GLY A 76 -44.17 42.00 -8.73
N GLY A 77 -44.59 43.13 -8.16
CA GLY A 77 -43.77 43.90 -7.22
C GLY A 77 -42.68 44.72 -7.94
N TYR A 78 -41.53 44.87 -7.31
CA TYR A 78 -40.35 45.54 -7.86
C TYR A 78 -39.13 44.61 -7.84
N ASN A 79 -38.06 45.02 -8.49
CA ASN A 79 -36.74 44.39 -8.36
C ASN A 79 -35.68 45.48 -8.35
N VAL A 80 -34.52 45.17 -7.79
CA VAL A 80 -33.32 46.00 -7.97
C VAL A 80 -32.68 45.61 -9.30
N GLY A 81 -32.32 46.62 -10.10
CA GLY A 81 -31.69 46.45 -11.40
C GLY A 81 -30.53 47.41 -11.59
N TRP A 82 -29.99 47.51 -12.82
CA TRP A 82 -28.83 48.36 -13.15
C TRP A 82 -27.58 48.15 -12.29
N ILE A 83 -27.54 47.03 -11.56
CA ILE A 83 -26.48 46.69 -10.61
C ILE A 83 -25.10 46.82 -11.25
N ALA A 84 -24.28 47.69 -10.66
CA ALA A 84 -22.88 47.86 -10.96
C ALA A 84 -22.00 47.03 -10.01
N GLN A 85 -20.75 46.84 -10.43
CA GLN A 85 -19.77 46.15 -9.61
C GLN A 85 -19.44 47.00 -8.38
N ASP A 86 -19.29 46.34 -7.23
CA ASP A 86 -18.99 46.92 -5.91
C ASP A 86 -20.15 47.66 -5.23
N GLU A 87 -21.34 47.65 -5.82
CA GLU A 87 -22.57 48.09 -5.15
C GLU A 87 -23.02 47.09 -4.07
N TRP A 88 -23.76 47.59 -3.08
CA TRP A 88 -24.28 46.74 -2.01
C TRP A 88 -25.55 47.29 -1.36
N LEU A 89 -26.34 46.38 -0.80
CA LEU A 89 -27.60 46.67 -0.10
C LEU A 89 -27.57 46.03 1.29
N GLU A 90 -27.91 46.79 2.33
CA GLU A 90 -28.00 46.26 3.69
C GLU A 90 -29.43 46.13 4.20
N TYR A 91 -29.66 45.09 4.98
CA TYR A 91 -30.93 44.73 5.57
C TYR A 91 -30.71 44.39 7.05
N THR A 92 -31.42 45.08 7.93
CA THR A 92 -31.43 44.72 9.35
C THR A 92 -32.34 43.51 9.54
N VAL A 93 -31.77 42.39 9.96
CA VAL A 93 -32.47 41.10 10.14
C VAL A 93 -32.44 40.63 11.59
N ASN A 94 -33.35 39.75 11.97
CA ASN A 94 -33.39 39.08 13.26
C ASN A 94 -33.49 37.56 13.08
N VAL A 95 -32.37 36.87 13.27
CA VAL A 95 -32.24 35.41 13.19
C VAL A 95 -32.82 34.79 14.45
N LEU A 96 -33.83 33.93 14.28
CA LEU A 96 -34.60 33.35 15.39
C LEU A 96 -33.84 32.28 16.20
N SER A 97 -32.82 31.65 15.61
CA SER A 97 -32.06 30.58 16.27
C SER A 97 -30.68 30.41 15.64
N SER A 98 -29.64 30.12 16.44
CA SER A 98 -28.34 29.74 15.89
C SER A 98 -28.44 28.36 15.21
N ASN A 99 -28.38 28.30 13.87
CA ASN A 99 -28.50 27.07 13.09
C ASN A 99 -27.91 27.26 11.68
N ALA A 100 -27.90 26.19 10.88
CA ALA A 100 -27.68 26.25 9.45
C ALA A 100 -28.95 26.71 8.71
N TYR A 101 -28.75 27.54 7.69
CA TYR A 101 -29.81 28.12 6.86
C TYR A 101 -29.49 27.96 5.38
N ASN A 102 -30.53 27.84 4.55
CA ASN A 102 -30.43 27.82 3.10
C ASN A 102 -30.95 29.16 2.55
N PHE A 103 -30.15 29.78 1.69
CA PHE A 103 -30.49 31.02 0.99
C PHE A 103 -30.94 30.69 -0.43
N TYR A 104 -31.96 31.41 -0.91
CA TYR A 104 -32.49 31.31 -2.26
C TYR A 104 -32.60 32.72 -2.85
N PHE A 105 -31.74 33.03 -3.81
CA PHE A 105 -31.65 34.33 -4.48
C PHE A 105 -32.42 34.29 -5.79
N ARG A 106 -33.41 35.19 -5.96
CA ARG A 106 -34.21 35.29 -7.18
C ARG A 106 -33.59 36.32 -8.13
N VAL A 107 -32.82 35.86 -9.11
CA VAL A 107 -31.96 36.69 -9.96
C VAL A 107 -32.29 36.56 -11.45
N ALA A 108 -32.00 37.59 -12.24
CA ALA A 108 -32.17 37.62 -13.70
C ALA A 108 -30.99 38.32 -14.39
N SER A 109 -30.61 37.87 -15.59
CA SER A 109 -29.51 38.44 -16.37
C SER A 109 -29.72 38.15 -17.87
N GLU A 110 -29.54 39.15 -18.73
CA GLU A 110 -29.73 38.99 -20.19
C GLU A 110 -28.53 38.32 -20.89
N SER A 111 -27.30 38.59 -20.45
CA SER A 111 -26.11 38.33 -21.28
C SER A 111 -25.03 37.48 -20.63
N ALA A 112 -24.47 37.89 -19.49
CA ALA A 112 -23.27 37.27 -18.92
C ALA A 112 -23.51 36.42 -17.66
N GLY A 113 -24.59 36.70 -16.90
CA GLY A 113 -24.74 36.17 -15.55
C GLY A 113 -24.44 37.21 -14.48
N GLY A 114 -24.07 36.79 -13.28
CA GLY A 114 -23.65 37.68 -12.19
C GLY A 114 -22.93 36.96 -11.05
N ASP A 115 -22.10 37.71 -10.34
CA ASP A 115 -21.36 37.30 -9.15
C ASP A 115 -21.77 38.16 -7.95
N PHE A 116 -22.05 37.55 -6.80
CA PHE A 116 -22.39 38.24 -5.56
C PHE A 116 -22.04 37.39 -4.32
N HIS A 117 -22.02 38.00 -3.14
CA HIS A 117 -21.94 37.29 -1.87
C HIS A 117 -22.78 37.97 -0.79
N VAL A 118 -22.96 37.29 0.34
CA VAL A 118 -23.69 37.83 1.50
C VAL A 118 -22.77 37.93 2.71
N GLU A 119 -22.80 39.08 3.37
CA GLU A 119 -22.13 39.30 4.65
C GLU A 119 -23.15 39.38 5.79
N PHE A 120 -22.79 38.88 6.97
CA PHE A 120 -23.46 39.18 8.24
C PHE A 120 -22.50 39.94 9.15
N ASP A 121 -22.88 41.14 9.57
CA ASP A 121 -22.05 42.05 10.39
C ASP A 121 -20.65 42.31 9.80
N GLY A 122 -20.56 42.38 8.46
CA GLY A 122 -19.32 42.64 7.71
C GLY A 122 -18.41 41.41 7.55
N VAL A 123 -18.90 40.21 7.87
CA VAL A 123 -18.21 38.93 7.60
C VAL A 123 -18.92 38.22 6.46
N ASP A 124 -18.20 37.93 5.37
CA ASP A 124 -18.70 37.07 4.28
C ASP A 124 -19.04 35.67 4.81
N VAL A 125 -20.30 35.25 4.63
CA VAL A 125 -20.81 33.95 5.10
C VAL A 125 -21.11 32.96 3.97
N THR A 126 -21.08 33.39 2.70
CA THR A 126 -21.41 32.53 1.56
C THR A 126 -20.22 32.23 0.66
N GLY A 127 -19.17 33.05 0.68
CA GLY A 127 -18.26 33.16 -0.45
C GLY A 127 -18.96 33.71 -1.70
N VAL A 128 -18.20 33.85 -2.80
CA VAL A 128 -18.74 34.33 -4.08
C VAL A 128 -19.64 33.26 -4.71
N ILE A 129 -20.88 33.65 -4.98
CA ILE A 129 -21.90 32.88 -5.70
C ILE A 129 -21.97 33.43 -7.12
N SER A 130 -21.81 32.55 -8.10
CA SER A 130 -21.88 32.86 -9.53
C SER A 130 -23.07 32.17 -10.19
N PHE A 131 -23.69 32.83 -11.18
CA PHE A 131 -24.71 32.21 -12.03
C PHE A 131 -24.60 32.72 -13.47
N ASP A 132 -25.02 31.89 -14.42
CA ASP A 132 -25.01 32.20 -15.86
C ASP A 132 -26.19 33.08 -16.29
N SER A 133 -26.15 33.58 -17.54
CA SER A 133 -27.29 34.29 -18.15
C SER A 133 -28.60 33.52 -18.03
N THR A 134 -29.66 34.21 -17.59
CA THR A 134 -31.01 33.65 -17.48
C THR A 134 -31.84 33.86 -18.74
N GLY A 135 -31.26 34.52 -19.76
CA GLY A 135 -31.90 34.77 -21.05
C GLY A 135 -32.79 36.01 -21.11
N GLY A 136 -32.76 36.89 -20.10
CA GLY A 136 -33.41 38.20 -20.14
C GLY A 136 -33.46 38.90 -18.78
N TRP A 137 -33.51 40.23 -18.79
CA TRP A 137 -33.55 41.09 -17.58
C TRP A 137 -34.74 40.83 -16.64
N GLN A 138 -35.79 40.21 -17.15
CA GLN A 138 -37.02 39.91 -16.40
C GLN A 138 -37.35 38.41 -16.44
N THR A 139 -36.36 37.57 -16.80
CA THR A 139 -36.46 36.10 -16.79
C THR A 139 -35.73 35.58 -15.55
N TYR A 140 -36.46 35.29 -14.47
CA TYR A 140 -35.85 34.96 -13.19
C TYR A 140 -35.58 33.46 -13.00
N VAL A 141 -34.43 33.16 -12.39
CA VAL A 141 -34.09 31.84 -11.84
C VAL A 141 -33.78 31.98 -10.35
N THR A 142 -33.80 30.86 -9.64
CA THR A 142 -33.41 30.82 -8.22
C THR A 142 -32.06 30.14 -8.09
N ILE A 143 -31.12 30.82 -7.44
CA ILE A 143 -29.79 30.30 -7.11
C ILE A 143 -29.75 30.05 -5.60
N SER A 144 -29.23 28.91 -5.16
CA SER A 144 -29.17 28.56 -3.74
C SER A 144 -27.75 28.58 -3.17
N ALA A 145 -27.66 28.91 -1.88
CA ALA A 145 -26.48 28.66 -1.04
C ALA A 145 -26.93 27.95 0.24
N GLU A 146 -26.36 26.78 0.51
CA GLU A 146 -26.88 25.85 1.52
C GLU A 146 -25.96 25.74 2.73
N ASN A 147 -26.52 25.35 3.87
CA ASN A 147 -25.81 25.10 5.13
C ASN A 147 -25.03 26.30 5.69
N ILE A 148 -25.54 27.52 5.50
CA ILE A 148 -24.92 28.75 6.00
C ILE A 148 -25.19 28.88 7.51
N ALA A 149 -24.13 28.81 8.32
CA ALA A 149 -24.25 28.94 9.77
C ALA A 149 -24.51 30.39 10.18
N LEU A 150 -25.68 30.65 10.78
CA LEU A 150 -26.03 31.96 11.34
C LEU A 150 -26.19 31.86 12.86
N THR A 151 -25.91 32.96 13.56
CA THR A 151 -26.12 33.07 15.01
C THR A 151 -27.49 33.70 15.33
N GLU A 152 -28.11 33.30 16.44
CA GLU A 152 -29.33 33.93 16.96
C GLU A 152 -29.10 35.40 17.29
N GLY A 153 -30.03 36.26 16.87
CA GLY A 153 -30.04 37.67 17.24
C GLY A 153 -30.23 38.61 16.05
N GLN A 154 -30.09 39.90 16.34
CA GLN A 154 -30.18 40.94 15.34
C GLN A 154 -28.84 41.12 14.65
N HIS A 155 -28.85 41.15 13.31
CA HIS A 155 -27.67 41.28 12.46
C HIS A 155 -27.92 42.30 11.34
N VAL A 156 -26.85 42.85 10.78
CA VAL A 156 -26.90 43.56 9.49
C VAL A 156 -26.46 42.58 8.41
N MET A 157 -27.39 42.20 7.54
CA MET A 157 -27.12 41.40 6.35
C MET A 157 -26.79 42.32 5.19
N ARG A 158 -25.64 42.13 4.53
CA ARG A 158 -25.28 42.85 3.31
C ARG A 158 -25.33 41.91 2.12
N PHE A 159 -26.04 42.30 1.07
CA PHE A 159 -25.91 41.71 -0.26
C PHE A 159 -24.90 42.53 -1.05
N TYR A 160 -23.75 41.93 -1.40
CA TYR A 160 -22.65 42.61 -2.08
C TYR A 160 -22.54 42.11 -3.53
N CYS A 161 -22.49 43.04 -4.47
CA CYS A 161 -22.44 42.76 -5.91
C CYS A 161 -20.99 42.72 -6.40
N ASN A 162 -20.45 41.51 -6.63
CA ASN A 162 -19.08 41.33 -7.11
C ASN A 162 -18.91 41.61 -8.60
N SER A 163 -20.00 41.58 -9.38
CA SER A 163 -20.03 41.95 -10.79
C SER A 163 -21.26 42.80 -11.12
N SER A 164 -21.23 43.45 -12.28
CA SER A 164 -22.41 44.09 -12.87
C SER A 164 -23.29 43.10 -13.63
N GLY A 165 -24.44 43.57 -14.11
CA GLY A 165 -25.13 42.94 -15.25
C GLY A 165 -26.23 41.95 -14.88
N PHE A 166 -26.79 42.06 -13.68
CA PHE A 166 -27.94 41.29 -13.24
C PHE A 166 -28.96 42.13 -12.47
N ASN A 167 -30.16 41.57 -12.33
CA ASN A 167 -31.24 42.05 -11.48
C ASN A 167 -31.45 41.06 -10.32
N ILE A 168 -31.88 41.55 -9.16
CA ILE A 168 -32.32 40.73 -8.03
C ILE A 168 -33.72 41.16 -7.58
N ASN A 169 -34.61 40.18 -7.47
CA ASN A 169 -35.98 40.38 -7.02
C ASN A 169 -36.08 40.19 -5.49
N SER A 170 -35.67 39.02 -5.00
CA SER A 170 -35.82 38.68 -3.58
C SER A 170 -34.80 37.67 -3.08
N ILE A 171 -34.68 37.59 -1.76
CA ILE A 171 -33.85 36.63 -1.02
C ILE A 171 -34.77 35.89 -0.04
N ILE A 172 -34.89 34.58 -0.17
CA ILE A 172 -35.59 33.73 0.80
C ILE A 172 -34.55 32.98 1.62
N ILE A 173 -34.69 33.03 2.94
CA ILE A 173 -33.82 32.32 3.88
C ILE A 173 -34.67 31.34 4.68
N GLU A 174 -34.41 30.05 4.51
CA GLU A 174 -35.11 28.96 5.19
C GLU A 174 -34.18 28.27 6.19
N SER A 175 -34.71 27.73 7.29
CA SER A 175 -33.94 26.82 8.12
C SER A 175 -33.56 25.59 7.30
N ALA A 176 -32.29 25.18 7.35
CA ALA A 176 -31.91 23.88 6.80
C ALA A 176 -32.64 22.78 7.57
N LEU A 177 -33.23 21.82 6.86
CA LEU A 177 -33.77 20.62 7.50
C LEU A 177 -32.58 19.84 8.07
N VAL A 178 -32.61 19.57 9.38
CA VAL A 178 -31.66 18.64 10.00
C VAL A 178 -32.22 17.24 9.70
N SER A 179 -31.57 16.50 8.81
CA SER A 179 -31.91 15.08 8.58
C SER A 179 -31.49 14.28 9.81
N ASP A 180 -32.35 13.40 10.31
CA ASP A 180 -31.98 12.49 11.38
C ASP A 180 -31.07 11.37 10.81
N PRO A 181 -29.96 11.00 11.47
CA PRO A 181 -29.11 9.93 10.97
C PRO A 181 -29.83 8.58 11.03
N PRO A 182 -29.60 7.67 10.07
CA PRO A 182 -30.16 6.32 10.11
C PRO A 182 -29.84 5.56 11.41
N GLU A 183 -30.80 4.78 11.90
CA GLU A 183 -30.56 3.77 12.94
C GLU A 183 -29.95 2.51 12.29
N VAL A 184 -28.78 2.07 12.77
CA VAL A 184 -27.99 0.98 12.15
C VAL A 184 -27.69 -0.12 13.17
N ILE A 185 -27.98 -1.37 12.81
CA ILE A 185 -27.76 -2.55 13.66
C ILE A 185 -27.17 -3.68 12.81
N ILE A 186 -25.98 -4.17 13.19
CA ILE A 186 -25.47 -5.45 12.69
C ILE A 186 -26.30 -6.58 13.31
N THR A 187 -26.99 -7.35 12.47
CA THR A 187 -27.88 -8.46 12.88
C THR A 187 -27.21 -9.82 12.79
N SER A 188 -26.17 -9.94 11.97
CA SER A 188 -25.27 -11.08 11.85
C SER A 188 -23.90 -10.58 11.40
N PRO A 189 -22.78 -11.10 11.93
CA PRO A 189 -22.72 -12.07 13.03
C PRO A 189 -23.17 -11.47 14.38
N LEU A 190 -23.37 -12.32 15.38
CA LEU A 190 -23.62 -11.85 16.75
C LEU A 190 -22.29 -11.45 17.40
N ASP A 191 -22.36 -10.52 18.34
CA ASP A 191 -21.21 -10.11 19.14
C ASP A 191 -20.55 -11.30 19.86
N ASN A 192 -19.22 -11.32 19.86
CA ASN A 192 -18.33 -12.39 20.33
C ASN A 192 -18.47 -13.74 19.60
N THR A 193 -18.95 -13.77 18.35
CA THR A 193 -18.98 -15.01 17.57
C THR A 193 -17.57 -15.44 17.16
N THR A 194 -17.27 -16.73 17.25
CA THR A 194 -15.99 -17.31 16.78
C THR A 194 -16.15 -18.01 15.44
N PHE A 195 -15.23 -17.75 14.51
CA PHE A 195 -15.13 -18.37 13.20
C PHE A 195 -13.79 -19.11 13.04
N SER A 196 -13.77 -20.10 12.13
CA SER A 196 -12.51 -20.72 11.71
C SER A 196 -11.90 -19.93 10.56
N PHE A 197 -10.59 -19.72 10.58
CA PHE A 197 -9.85 -19.09 9.50
C PHE A 197 -10.14 -19.75 8.14
N GLY A 198 -10.27 -18.94 7.09
CA GLY A 198 -10.66 -19.40 5.74
C GLY A 198 -12.17 -19.62 5.54
N THR A 199 -13.00 -19.27 6.52
CA THR A 199 -14.48 -19.29 6.39
C THR A 199 -14.97 -17.90 5.97
N ALA A 200 -15.69 -17.81 4.85
CA ALA A 200 -16.37 -16.58 4.48
C ALA A 200 -17.51 -16.27 5.48
N ILE A 201 -17.54 -15.03 5.97
CA ILE A 201 -18.49 -14.52 6.97
C ILE A 201 -19.51 -13.65 6.25
N THR A 202 -20.80 -13.98 6.41
CA THR A 202 -21.89 -13.12 5.94
C THR A 202 -22.23 -12.09 7.02
N ILE A 203 -22.07 -10.81 6.69
CA ILE A 203 -22.44 -9.68 7.56
C ILE A 203 -23.75 -9.10 7.04
N THR A 204 -24.75 -9.01 7.91
CA THR A 204 -26.09 -8.52 7.57
C THR A 204 -26.48 -7.37 8.48
N VAL A 205 -26.90 -6.26 7.89
CA VAL A 205 -27.26 -5.03 8.61
C VAL A 205 -28.73 -4.69 8.42
N ALA A 206 -29.39 -4.33 9.53
CA ALA A 206 -30.66 -3.65 9.52
C ALA A 206 -30.40 -2.15 9.68
N ALA A 207 -30.81 -1.36 8.67
CA ALA A 207 -30.73 0.09 8.70
C ALA A 207 -32.11 0.70 8.40
N THR A 208 -32.53 1.69 9.18
CA THR A 208 -33.78 2.43 8.99
C THR A 208 -33.57 3.91 9.23
N ASP A 209 -34.33 4.72 8.50
CA ASP A 209 -34.28 6.18 8.60
C ASP A 209 -35.70 6.68 8.89
N SER A 210 -35.84 7.57 9.86
CA SER A 210 -37.13 8.06 10.36
C SER A 210 -37.73 9.21 9.55
N ASP A 211 -36.90 10.00 8.87
CA ASP A 211 -37.29 11.16 8.07
C ASP A 211 -36.86 11.06 6.60
N GLY A 212 -36.11 10.02 6.24
CA GLY A 212 -35.70 9.73 4.87
C GLY A 212 -35.71 8.25 4.47
N THR A 213 -34.79 7.91 3.57
CA THR A 213 -34.51 6.55 3.10
C THR A 213 -33.01 6.31 3.12
N VAL A 214 -32.60 5.12 3.56
CA VAL A 214 -31.19 4.69 3.51
C VAL A 214 -30.77 4.46 2.05
N SER A 215 -29.76 5.21 1.60
CA SER A 215 -29.18 5.13 0.26
C SER A 215 -28.19 3.97 0.11
N LYS A 216 -27.34 3.73 1.12
CA LYS A 216 -26.41 2.59 1.18
C LYS A 216 -25.90 2.30 2.59
N VAL A 217 -25.38 1.09 2.78
CA VAL A 217 -24.65 0.64 3.98
C VAL A 217 -23.21 0.29 3.61
N MET A 218 -22.25 0.77 4.40
CA MET A 218 -20.83 0.51 4.30
C MET A 218 -20.40 -0.33 5.50
N PHE A 219 -19.57 -1.34 5.25
CA PHE A 219 -19.17 -2.34 6.24
C PHE A 219 -17.68 -2.22 6.50
N TYR A 220 -17.29 -2.25 7.77
CA TYR A 220 -15.91 -2.06 8.20
C TYR A 220 -15.45 -3.20 9.10
N ALA A 221 -14.18 -3.56 8.97
CA ALA A 221 -13.45 -4.42 9.91
C ALA A 221 -12.18 -3.69 10.38
N ASP A 222 -12.01 -3.50 11.68
CA ASP A 222 -10.88 -2.76 12.29
C ASP A 222 -10.66 -1.35 11.69
N GLY A 223 -11.75 -0.71 11.28
CA GLY A 223 -11.75 0.62 10.65
C GLY A 223 -11.56 0.62 9.13
N GLU A 224 -11.18 -0.51 8.52
CA GLU A 224 -11.01 -0.65 7.07
C GLU A 224 -12.32 -1.00 6.36
N LEU A 225 -12.58 -0.39 5.20
CA LEU A 225 -13.80 -0.65 4.41
C LEU A 225 -13.70 -2.01 3.72
N ILE A 226 -14.57 -2.94 4.11
CA ILE A 226 -14.61 -4.31 3.53
C ILE A 226 -15.71 -4.50 2.49
N GLY A 227 -16.62 -3.53 2.33
CA GLY A 227 -17.63 -3.53 1.27
C GLY A 227 -18.75 -2.51 1.49
N GLU A 228 -19.62 -2.38 0.49
CA GLU A 228 -20.85 -1.58 0.57
C GLU A 228 -22.01 -2.28 -0.16
N ASP A 229 -23.24 -2.01 0.27
CA ASP A 229 -24.47 -2.48 -0.37
C ASP A 229 -25.55 -1.38 -0.36
N ALA A 230 -26.21 -1.19 -1.50
CA ALA A 230 -27.27 -0.20 -1.71
C ALA A 230 -28.67 -0.83 -1.75
N SER A 231 -28.78 -2.14 -1.51
CA SER A 231 -30.01 -2.93 -1.71
C SER A 231 -30.44 -3.60 -0.41
N VAL A 232 -31.74 -3.62 -0.10
CA VAL A 232 -32.26 -4.39 1.04
C VAL A 232 -32.50 -5.86 0.59
N PRO A 233 -32.07 -6.88 1.36
CA PRO A 233 -31.35 -6.80 2.63
C PRO A 233 -29.89 -6.36 2.44
N TYR A 234 -29.40 -5.44 3.30
CA TYR A 234 -28.02 -4.96 3.23
C TYR A 234 -27.08 -6.05 3.75
N GLU A 235 -26.31 -6.66 2.85
CA GLU A 235 -25.40 -7.74 3.22
C GLU A 235 -24.13 -7.80 2.37
N ILE A 236 -23.04 -8.26 2.98
CA ILE A 236 -21.81 -8.62 2.28
C ILE A 236 -21.32 -10.00 2.72
N ILE A 237 -20.53 -10.64 1.85
CA ILE A 237 -19.75 -11.81 2.18
C ILE A 237 -18.29 -11.37 2.24
N TRP A 238 -17.69 -11.49 3.42
CA TRP A 238 -16.32 -11.08 3.69
C TRP A 238 -15.48 -12.28 4.13
N LEU A 239 -14.26 -12.41 3.59
CA LEU A 239 -13.31 -13.43 3.99
C LEU A 239 -12.17 -12.77 4.79
N PRO A 240 -12.06 -13.01 6.11
CA PRO A 240 -10.99 -12.44 6.91
C PRO A 240 -9.60 -12.81 6.38
N GLY A 241 -8.69 -11.83 6.34
CA GLY A 241 -7.33 -11.99 5.81
C GLY A 241 -6.40 -12.74 6.76
N VAL A 242 -6.63 -12.65 8.07
CA VAL A 242 -5.86 -13.32 9.14
C VAL A 242 -6.81 -13.85 10.25
N PRO A 243 -6.36 -14.78 11.11
CA PRO A 243 -7.12 -15.23 12.27
C PRO A 243 -6.78 -14.46 13.54
N GLU A 244 -7.50 -13.38 13.72
CA GLU A 244 -7.40 -12.52 14.89
C GLU A 244 -8.79 -12.15 15.43
N ASN A 245 -8.83 -11.21 16.38
CA ASN A 245 -10.08 -10.57 16.74
C ASN A 245 -10.31 -9.38 15.80
N TYR A 246 -11.50 -9.32 15.22
CA TYR A 246 -11.93 -8.18 14.43
C TYR A 246 -13.01 -7.42 15.17
N ASP A 247 -12.97 -6.10 15.10
CA ASP A 247 -14.14 -5.29 15.37
C ASP A 247 -14.90 -4.94 14.09
N LEU A 248 -16.22 -5.13 14.12
CA LEU A 248 -17.10 -4.87 13.00
C LEU A 248 -18.00 -3.68 13.30
N ILE A 249 -18.03 -2.74 12.35
CA ILE A 249 -18.89 -1.56 12.37
C ILE A 249 -19.60 -1.47 11.02
N ALA A 250 -20.85 -1.02 11.02
CA ALA A 250 -21.56 -0.64 9.81
C ALA A 250 -21.96 0.82 9.88
N GLU A 251 -21.79 1.55 8.78
CA GLU A 251 -22.29 2.90 8.59
C GLU A 251 -23.44 2.84 7.57
N ALA A 252 -24.51 3.59 7.78
CA ALA A 252 -25.58 3.76 6.79
C ALA A 252 -25.71 5.23 6.45
N MET A 253 -25.84 5.53 5.16
CA MET A 253 -26.03 6.87 4.64
C MET A 253 -27.48 7.02 4.14
N ASP A 254 -28.13 8.14 4.41
CA ASP A 254 -29.48 8.44 3.94
C ASP A 254 -29.50 9.10 2.54
N ASN A 255 -30.67 9.58 2.11
CA ASN A 255 -30.88 10.33 0.87
C ASN A 255 -30.48 11.82 0.94
N THR A 256 -29.96 12.28 2.08
CA THR A 256 -29.40 13.62 2.31
C THR A 256 -27.89 13.60 2.55
N ASN A 257 -27.27 12.41 2.50
CA ASN A 257 -25.89 12.10 2.87
C ASN A 257 -25.57 12.18 4.37
N THR A 258 -26.58 12.19 5.23
CA THR A 258 -26.45 12.06 6.68
C THR A 258 -26.14 10.61 7.05
N LYS A 259 -25.27 10.41 8.04
CA LYS A 259 -24.68 9.11 8.38
C LYS A 259 -25.07 8.65 9.77
N GLY A 260 -25.48 7.39 9.87
CA GLY A 260 -25.69 6.65 11.12
C GLY A 260 -24.67 5.53 11.26
N VAL A 261 -24.25 5.22 12.49
CA VAL A 261 -23.22 4.21 12.76
C VAL A 261 -23.75 3.16 13.73
N SER A 262 -23.47 1.89 13.46
CA SER A 262 -23.87 0.79 14.33
C SER A 262 -23.10 0.78 15.65
N LYS A 263 -23.57 -0.01 16.62
CA LYS A 263 -22.67 -0.47 17.67
C LYS A 263 -21.58 -1.34 17.06
N LYS A 264 -20.39 -1.21 17.63
CA LYS A 264 -19.29 -2.14 17.41
C LYS A 264 -19.66 -3.53 17.95
N ILE A 265 -19.35 -4.57 17.19
CA ILE A 265 -19.34 -5.95 17.68
C ILE A 265 -17.95 -6.54 17.49
N ASP A 266 -17.52 -7.40 18.38
CA ASP A 266 -16.24 -8.09 18.27
C ASP A 266 -16.49 -9.53 17.76
N ILE A 267 -15.66 -10.02 16.84
CA ILE A 267 -15.63 -11.44 16.45
C ILE A 267 -14.22 -11.99 16.61
N THR A 268 -14.10 -13.30 16.77
CA THR A 268 -12.79 -13.97 16.83
C THR A 268 -12.67 -14.93 15.66
N VAL A 269 -11.60 -14.84 14.88
CA VAL A 269 -11.24 -15.82 13.87
C VAL A 269 -10.05 -16.61 14.40
N LEU A 270 -10.20 -17.93 14.54
CA LEU A 270 -9.15 -18.80 15.05
C LEU A 270 -8.68 -19.77 13.96
N TYR A 271 -7.41 -20.16 14.04
CA TYR A 271 -6.99 -21.37 13.36
C TYR A 271 -7.81 -22.57 13.85
N PRO A 272 -8.21 -23.48 12.96
CA PRO A 272 -8.76 -24.75 13.40
C PRO A 272 -7.73 -25.49 14.26
N GLN A 273 -8.14 -25.99 15.45
CA GLN A 273 -7.27 -26.90 16.21
C GLN A 273 -7.12 -28.22 15.45
N TYR A 274 -5.90 -28.49 14.97
CA TYR A 274 -5.54 -29.74 14.30
C TYR A 274 -5.34 -30.86 15.34
N ALA A 275 -5.83 -32.06 15.03
CA ALA A 275 -5.54 -33.25 15.83
C ALA A 275 -4.30 -33.98 15.28
N ASN A 276 -3.36 -34.28 16.18
CA ASN A 276 -2.23 -35.22 16.06
C ASN A 276 -1.13 -34.87 15.04
N SER A 277 0.13 -34.85 15.51
CA SER A 277 1.30 -34.87 14.64
C SER A 277 1.49 -36.24 14.00
N LEU A 278 1.99 -36.26 12.77
CA LEU A 278 2.43 -37.48 12.11
C LEU A 278 3.79 -37.90 12.68
N ILE A 279 3.99 -39.21 12.77
CA ILE A 279 5.27 -39.81 13.17
C ILE A 279 5.79 -40.58 11.96
N PHE A 280 6.95 -40.17 11.47
CA PHE A 280 7.68 -40.83 10.40
C PHE A 280 8.78 -41.71 10.98
N SER A 281 8.86 -42.96 10.53
CA SER A 281 9.92 -43.90 10.97
C SER A 281 11.33 -43.52 10.52
N HIS A 282 11.46 -42.64 9.54
CA HIS A 282 12.73 -42.15 9.01
C HIS A 282 12.67 -40.62 8.91
N ALA A 283 13.78 -39.96 9.19
CA ALA A 283 13.91 -38.52 8.99
C ALA A 283 13.95 -38.20 7.48
N HIS A 284 13.52 -37.00 7.09
CA HIS A 284 13.89 -36.47 5.77
C HIS A 284 15.43 -36.35 5.65
N GLY A 285 15.94 -36.28 4.42
CA GLY A 285 17.38 -36.12 4.17
C GLY A 285 17.92 -37.10 3.14
N PHE A 286 19.17 -37.51 3.32
CA PHE A 286 19.97 -38.23 2.31
C PHE A 286 20.06 -39.72 2.61
N TYR A 287 19.87 -40.55 1.58
CA TYR A 287 19.85 -42.00 1.67
C TYR A 287 20.56 -42.63 0.47
N SER A 288 21.25 -43.75 0.70
CA SER A 288 21.96 -44.50 -0.36
C SER A 288 21.23 -45.78 -0.78
N GLU A 289 20.23 -46.23 -0.02
CA GLU A 289 19.55 -47.51 -0.24
C GLU A 289 18.04 -47.39 -0.05
N PRO A 290 17.22 -48.10 -0.85
CA PRO A 290 15.77 -48.14 -0.68
C PRO A 290 15.34 -48.67 0.69
N PHE A 291 14.22 -48.16 1.22
CA PHE A 291 13.67 -48.59 2.51
C PHE A 291 12.14 -48.54 2.55
N THR A 292 11.56 -49.06 3.63
CA THR A 292 10.11 -48.93 3.90
C THR A 292 9.90 -47.83 4.94
N LEU A 293 9.18 -46.78 4.55
CA LEU A 293 8.73 -45.72 5.43
C LEU A 293 7.40 -46.09 6.07
N THR A 294 7.40 -46.26 7.39
CA THR A 294 6.18 -46.32 8.20
C THR A 294 5.77 -44.91 8.66
N ILE A 295 4.49 -44.55 8.46
CA ILE A 295 3.86 -43.31 8.96
C ILE A 295 2.71 -43.68 9.90
N SER A 296 2.72 -43.12 11.11
CA SER A 296 1.67 -43.25 12.12
C SER A 296 1.26 -41.88 12.68
N SER A 297 0.31 -41.86 13.61
CA SER A 297 -0.17 -40.68 14.32
C SER A 297 -0.20 -40.95 15.84
N GLU A 298 -0.17 -39.88 16.66
CA GLU A 298 -0.07 -40.02 18.11
C GLU A 298 -1.30 -40.63 18.80
N SER A 299 -2.54 -40.46 18.28
CA SER A 299 -3.70 -41.33 18.57
C SER A 299 -4.98 -40.89 17.83
N GLY A 300 -5.84 -41.83 17.43
CA GLY A 300 -7.21 -41.51 17.00
C GLY A 300 -7.40 -41.17 15.52
N SER A 301 -6.39 -41.40 14.67
CA SER A 301 -6.61 -41.41 13.23
C SER A 301 -7.18 -42.75 12.76
N THR A 302 -7.93 -42.71 11.66
CA THR A 302 -8.53 -43.89 11.04
C THR A 302 -7.76 -44.38 9.83
N ALA A 303 -6.97 -43.49 9.23
CA ALA A 303 -6.21 -43.74 8.01
C ALA A 303 -5.17 -42.64 7.82
N ILE A 304 -4.12 -42.95 7.07
CA ILE A 304 -3.17 -41.98 6.56
C ILE A 304 -3.46 -41.79 5.07
N LYS A 305 -3.67 -40.53 4.66
CA LYS A 305 -3.80 -40.12 3.25
C LYS A 305 -2.51 -39.45 2.81
N TYR A 306 -1.96 -39.83 1.66
CA TYR A 306 -0.66 -39.35 1.21
C TYR A 306 -0.51 -39.30 -0.32
N THR A 307 0.46 -38.53 -0.80
CA THR A 307 0.87 -38.40 -2.21
C THR A 307 2.39 -38.53 -2.32
N LEU A 308 2.87 -38.92 -3.51
CA LEU A 308 4.30 -39.09 -3.81
C LEU A 308 4.81 -38.16 -4.91
N ASP A 309 3.93 -37.35 -5.49
CA ASP A 309 4.16 -36.48 -6.65
C ASP A 309 4.17 -34.98 -6.30
N GLY A 310 4.12 -34.65 -5.00
CA GLY A 310 4.10 -33.28 -4.50
C GLY A 310 2.72 -32.62 -4.44
N SER A 311 1.66 -33.25 -4.97
CA SER A 311 0.28 -32.74 -4.92
C SER A 311 -0.33 -32.80 -3.50
N ASP A 312 -1.32 -31.97 -3.18
CA ASP A 312 -1.96 -31.98 -1.85
C ASP A 312 -2.75 -33.29 -1.62
N PRO A 313 -2.43 -34.09 -0.58
CA PRO A 313 -3.11 -35.36 -0.33
C PRO A 313 -4.60 -35.22 -0.05
N MET A 314 -5.10 -34.04 0.35
CA MET A 314 -6.52 -33.84 0.62
C MET A 314 -7.34 -33.66 -0.65
N THR A 315 -6.81 -32.96 -1.66
CA THR A 315 -7.53 -32.56 -2.86
C THR A 315 -7.13 -33.36 -4.11
N SER A 316 -5.93 -33.93 -4.12
CA SER A 316 -5.38 -34.62 -5.29
C SER A 316 -6.11 -35.92 -5.62
N SER A 317 -6.25 -36.18 -6.92
CA SER A 317 -6.77 -37.44 -7.47
C SER A 317 -5.76 -38.58 -7.42
N THR A 318 -4.46 -38.28 -7.27
CA THR A 318 -3.38 -39.29 -7.10
C THR A 318 -3.19 -39.70 -5.66
N ALA A 319 -3.90 -39.07 -4.72
CA ALA A 319 -3.80 -39.35 -3.30
C ALA A 319 -4.18 -40.80 -2.96
N MET A 320 -3.30 -41.48 -2.26
CA MET A 320 -3.50 -42.81 -1.73
C MET A 320 -4.02 -42.72 -0.30
N SER A 321 -4.82 -43.68 0.12
CA SER A 321 -5.32 -43.79 1.49
C SER A 321 -5.19 -45.22 1.97
N THR A 322 -4.66 -45.39 3.18
CA THR A 322 -4.47 -46.70 3.81
C THR A 322 -4.81 -46.63 5.29
N ALA A 323 -5.22 -47.77 5.86
CA ALA A 323 -5.31 -47.91 7.31
C ALA A 323 -3.97 -47.57 7.95
N GLU A 324 -4.03 -46.95 9.13
CA GLU A 324 -2.86 -46.62 9.93
C GLU A 324 -2.25 -47.88 10.58
N PRO A 325 -0.91 -48.05 10.59
CA PRO A 325 0.09 -47.17 9.98
C PRO A 325 0.23 -47.40 8.46
N ALA A 326 0.55 -46.34 7.73
CA ALA A 326 0.93 -46.46 6.32
C ALA A 326 2.34 -47.03 6.21
N ASN A 327 2.55 -47.99 5.30
CA ASN A 327 3.87 -48.50 4.95
C ASN A 327 4.13 -48.23 3.47
N ILE A 328 5.07 -47.34 3.19
CA ILE A 328 5.34 -46.80 1.85
C ILE A 328 6.74 -47.26 1.45
N SER A 329 6.89 -47.78 0.23
CA SER A 329 8.22 -48.10 -0.31
C SER A 329 8.89 -46.83 -0.81
N ILE A 330 10.05 -46.48 -0.24
CA ILE A 330 10.92 -45.40 -0.71
C ILE A 330 12.02 -46.04 -1.55
N ASN A 331 11.88 -45.98 -2.87
CA ASN A 331 12.81 -46.56 -3.83
C ASN A 331 12.91 -45.63 -5.06
N PRO A 332 14.07 -45.00 -5.32
CA PRO A 332 14.21 -43.98 -6.37
C PRO A 332 13.86 -44.51 -7.77
N ALA A 333 14.07 -45.80 -8.02
CA ALA A 333 13.72 -46.46 -9.28
C ALA A 333 12.20 -46.66 -9.49
N SER A 334 11.35 -46.37 -8.48
CA SER A 334 9.90 -46.54 -8.56
C SER A 334 9.20 -45.31 -9.14
N THR A 335 8.36 -45.54 -10.15
CA THR A 335 7.48 -44.51 -10.77
C THR A 335 6.01 -44.66 -10.37
N SER A 336 5.71 -45.48 -9.35
CA SER A 336 4.33 -45.66 -8.90
C SER A 336 3.84 -44.42 -8.15
N GLY A 337 2.90 -43.68 -8.75
CA GLY A 337 2.29 -42.49 -8.13
C GLY A 337 3.19 -41.25 -8.10
N ARG A 338 4.27 -41.23 -8.89
CA ARG A 338 5.23 -40.11 -8.99
C ARG A 338 6.03 -40.15 -10.31
N GLY A 339 6.65 -39.03 -10.66
CA GLY A 339 7.70 -39.00 -11.70
C GLY A 339 9.00 -39.67 -11.22
N LEU A 340 9.86 -40.03 -12.16
CA LEU A 340 11.20 -40.56 -11.90
C LEU A 340 12.17 -39.41 -11.60
N THR A 341 12.24 -38.98 -10.35
CA THR A 341 13.19 -37.96 -9.87
C THR A 341 14.20 -38.57 -8.87
N PRO A 342 15.38 -37.95 -8.63
CA PRO A 342 16.35 -38.44 -7.64
C PRO A 342 15.83 -38.44 -6.20
N GLY A 343 14.91 -37.53 -5.89
CA GLY A 343 14.27 -37.42 -4.59
C GLY A 343 12.86 -38.01 -4.55
N ILE A 344 12.51 -38.66 -3.45
CA ILE A 344 11.14 -39.10 -3.19
C ILE A 344 10.52 -38.16 -2.17
N VAL A 345 9.44 -37.50 -2.56
CA VAL A 345 8.65 -36.65 -1.67
C VAL A 345 7.46 -37.45 -1.14
N VAL A 346 7.15 -37.28 0.13
CA VAL A 346 5.94 -37.85 0.75
C VAL A 346 5.20 -36.72 1.44
N ARG A 347 4.01 -36.36 0.94
CA ARG A 347 3.10 -35.46 1.66
C ARG A 347 2.01 -36.29 2.29
N ALA A 348 1.75 -36.10 3.58
CA ALA A 348 0.81 -36.94 4.32
C ALA A 348 -0.09 -36.12 5.26
N VAL A 349 -1.27 -36.68 5.52
CA VAL A 349 -2.27 -36.20 6.48
C VAL A 349 -2.89 -37.40 7.20
N ALA A 350 -3.03 -37.32 8.53
CA ALA A 350 -3.79 -38.27 9.32
C ALA A 350 -5.28 -37.90 9.30
N LEU A 351 -6.14 -38.86 8.95
CA LEU A 351 -7.59 -38.67 8.87
C LEU A 351 -8.25 -38.95 10.21
N SER A 352 -8.98 -37.98 10.77
CA SER A 352 -9.68 -38.14 12.05
C SER A 352 -11.16 -38.52 11.86
N SER A 353 -11.69 -39.37 12.75
CA SER A 353 -13.13 -39.62 12.88
C SER A 353 -13.72 -38.76 14.00
N GLY A 354 -13.82 -37.45 13.79
CA GLY A 354 -14.52 -36.54 14.71
C GLY A 354 -13.76 -35.27 15.13
N SER A 355 -12.48 -35.14 14.76
CA SER A 355 -11.72 -33.87 14.81
C SER A 355 -11.31 -33.45 13.40
N GLN A 356 -10.68 -32.27 13.25
CA GLN A 356 -9.99 -31.93 12.00
C GLN A 356 -8.84 -32.92 11.75
N ASN A 357 -8.54 -33.17 10.48
CA ASN A 357 -7.36 -33.95 10.09
C ASN A 357 -6.07 -33.30 10.62
N SER A 358 -4.95 -34.02 10.63
CA SER A 358 -3.66 -33.40 10.96
C SER A 358 -3.31 -32.28 9.97
N LEU A 359 -2.33 -31.45 10.34
CA LEU A 359 -1.63 -30.63 9.35
C LEU A 359 -1.02 -31.51 8.26
N ARG A 360 -0.82 -30.91 7.08
CA ARG A 360 -0.02 -31.52 6.02
C ARG A 360 1.43 -31.49 6.46
N GLU A 361 2.05 -32.66 6.56
CA GLU A 361 3.49 -32.77 6.73
C GLU A 361 4.12 -33.32 5.45
N THR A 362 5.31 -32.83 5.14
CA THR A 362 6.10 -33.26 3.98
C THR A 362 7.42 -33.82 4.48
N LYS A 363 7.87 -34.92 3.87
CA LYS A 363 9.23 -35.44 4.04
C LYS A 363 9.84 -35.76 2.69
N THR A 364 11.05 -35.25 2.47
CA THR A 364 11.84 -35.52 1.26
C THR A 364 13.02 -36.45 1.55
N TYR A 365 13.20 -37.46 0.71
CA TYR A 365 14.27 -38.47 0.79
C TYR A 365 15.09 -38.44 -0.50
N LEU A 366 16.33 -37.94 -0.43
CA LEU A 366 17.22 -37.71 -1.57
C LEU A 366 18.21 -38.87 -1.76
N PHE A 367 18.38 -39.31 -3.02
CA PHE A 367 19.37 -40.31 -3.43
C PHE A 367 20.39 -39.66 -4.36
N ILE A 368 21.59 -39.37 -3.86
CA ILE A 368 22.58 -38.53 -4.57
C ILE A 368 23.08 -39.19 -5.86
N ASP A 369 23.36 -40.49 -5.82
CA ASP A 369 23.84 -41.26 -6.98
C ASP A 369 22.87 -41.22 -8.18
N GLU A 370 21.60 -40.91 -7.94
CA GLU A 370 20.57 -40.79 -8.97
C GLU A 370 20.60 -39.42 -9.68
N VAL A 371 21.15 -38.38 -9.04
CA VAL A 371 21.21 -37.02 -9.61
C VAL A 371 22.05 -37.01 -10.88
N SER A 372 23.21 -37.67 -10.89
CA SER A 372 24.09 -37.75 -12.06
C SER A 372 23.43 -38.36 -13.31
N ASN A 373 22.38 -39.17 -13.11
CA ASN A 373 21.59 -39.80 -14.17
C ASN A 373 20.19 -39.16 -14.36
N GLN A 374 19.93 -38.02 -13.72
CA GLN A 374 18.66 -37.32 -13.80
C GLN A 374 18.28 -37.03 -15.25
N ALA A 375 17.04 -37.36 -15.58
CA ALA A 375 16.44 -37.18 -16.90
C ALA A 375 14.99 -36.69 -16.73
N HIS A 376 14.31 -36.39 -17.84
CA HIS A 376 12.89 -35.98 -17.81
C HIS A 376 12.05 -36.94 -16.92
N PRO A 377 11.38 -36.44 -15.86
CA PRO A 377 10.75 -37.31 -14.84
C PRO A 377 9.59 -38.17 -15.34
N GLY A 378 9.05 -37.88 -16.52
CA GLY A 378 8.04 -38.66 -17.21
C GLY A 378 6.79 -37.85 -17.54
N SER A 379 5.79 -38.48 -18.15
CA SER A 379 4.65 -37.79 -18.79
C SER A 379 3.72 -37.01 -17.85
N SER A 380 3.85 -37.14 -16.53
CA SER A 380 3.12 -36.30 -15.57
C SER A 380 3.77 -34.93 -15.38
N TRP A 381 5.02 -34.77 -15.80
CA TRP A 381 5.73 -33.51 -15.83
C TRP A 381 5.59 -32.89 -17.24
N PRO A 382 5.39 -31.57 -17.34
CA PRO A 382 5.25 -30.90 -18.62
C PRO A 382 6.61 -30.75 -19.32
N ASP A 383 6.58 -30.85 -20.65
CA ASP A 383 7.72 -30.50 -21.50
C ASP A 383 7.93 -28.97 -21.51
N PRO A 384 9.18 -28.48 -21.64
CA PRO A 384 9.49 -27.06 -21.82
C PRO A 384 8.71 -26.41 -22.97
N GLY A 385 8.40 -25.12 -22.83
CA GLY A 385 7.71 -24.31 -23.84
C GLY A 385 6.25 -23.97 -23.53
N VAL A 386 5.73 -24.37 -22.36
CA VAL A 386 4.43 -23.87 -21.88
C VAL A 386 4.51 -22.35 -21.75
N ASN A 387 3.61 -21.62 -22.41
CA ASN A 387 3.64 -20.16 -22.54
C ASN A 387 5.00 -19.59 -23.03
N GLY A 388 5.76 -20.36 -23.81
CA GLY A 388 7.07 -19.95 -24.31
C GLY A 388 8.23 -20.22 -23.34
N GLN A 389 7.93 -20.39 -22.04
CA GLN A 389 8.92 -20.56 -20.99
C GLN A 389 9.82 -21.78 -21.21
N GLN A 390 11.13 -21.58 -21.15
CA GLN A 390 12.14 -22.64 -21.21
C GLN A 390 12.51 -23.15 -19.81
N TRP A 391 12.97 -24.40 -19.71
CA TRP A 391 13.64 -24.99 -18.54
C TRP A 391 14.31 -26.31 -18.95
N HIS A 392 15.16 -26.86 -18.07
CA HIS A 392 15.86 -28.13 -18.32
C HIS A 392 15.78 -29.04 -17.10
N TYR A 393 15.39 -30.29 -17.31
CA TYR A 393 15.36 -31.32 -16.26
C TYR A 393 16.67 -32.12 -16.24
N GLU A 394 17.24 -32.41 -17.40
CA GLU A 394 18.36 -33.33 -17.48
C GLU A 394 19.65 -32.76 -16.89
N MET A 395 20.39 -33.60 -16.18
CA MET A 395 21.77 -33.27 -15.82
C MET A 395 22.65 -33.31 -17.06
N ASN A 396 23.44 -32.25 -17.27
CA ASN A 396 24.33 -32.16 -18.42
C ASN A 396 25.43 -33.22 -18.35
N GLN A 397 25.33 -34.22 -19.23
CA GLN A 397 26.23 -35.36 -19.27
C GLN A 397 27.66 -34.99 -19.65
N ASP A 398 27.90 -33.85 -20.30
CA ASP A 398 29.26 -33.36 -20.55
C ASP A 398 29.94 -32.94 -19.24
N VAL A 399 29.18 -32.41 -18.27
CA VAL A 399 29.69 -32.07 -16.93
C VAL A 399 29.84 -33.35 -16.10
N VAL A 400 28.82 -34.23 -16.13
CA VAL A 400 28.83 -35.47 -15.35
C VAL A 400 29.99 -36.38 -15.73
N ASN A 401 30.33 -36.45 -17.01
CA ASN A 401 31.40 -37.30 -17.51
C ASN A 401 32.75 -36.57 -17.67
N ASP A 402 32.86 -35.28 -17.30
CA ASP A 402 34.12 -34.55 -17.40
C ASP A 402 35.16 -35.16 -16.44
N ALA A 403 36.34 -35.47 -16.94
CA ALA A 403 37.38 -36.13 -16.15
C ALA A 403 37.90 -35.30 -14.96
N ASN A 404 37.67 -33.99 -14.95
CA ASN A 404 38.05 -33.12 -13.83
C ASN A 404 37.01 -33.10 -12.71
N TYR A 405 35.73 -33.40 -13.02
CA TYR A 405 34.61 -33.20 -12.11
C TYR A 405 33.85 -34.49 -11.76
N SER A 406 33.89 -35.51 -12.62
CA SER A 406 33.05 -36.71 -12.50
C SER A 406 33.22 -37.45 -11.18
N GLU A 407 34.44 -37.52 -10.64
CA GLU A 407 34.71 -38.13 -9.33
C GLU A 407 34.34 -37.24 -8.13
N LEU A 408 33.94 -35.98 -8.36
CA LEU A 408 33.65 -34.98 -7.33
C LEU A 408 32.16 -34.68 -7.16
N ILE A 409 31.29 -35.15 -8.07
CA ILE A 409 29.89 -34.69 -8.13
C ILE A 409 29.11 -35.07 -6.87
N ASP A 410 29.19 -36.33 -6.46
CA ASP A 410 28.42 -36.81 -5.30
C ASP A 410 28.88 -36.12 -4.02
N ASP A 411 30.20 -35.96 -3.85
CA ASP A 411 30.79 -35.21 -2.73
C ASP A 411 30.37 -33.74 -2.78
N ALA A 412 30.37 -33.10 -3.95
CA ALA A 412 29.97 -31.70 -4.11
C ALA A 412 28.48 -31.49 -3.79
N LEU A 413 27.60 -32.44 -4.16
CA LEU A 413 26.17 -32.40 -3.82
C LEU A 413 25.88 -32.56 -2.33
N LEU A 414 26.86 -33.07 -1.56
CA LEU A 414 26.78 -33.27 -0.11
C LEU A 414 27.61 -32.24 0.69
N ASP A 415 28.33 -31.34 0.02
CA ASP A 415 29.23 -30.38 0.68
C ASP A 415 28.45 -29.20 1.31
N ILE A 416 27.24 -28.94 0.84
CA ILE A 416 26.33 -27.89 1.35
C ILE A 416 24.91 -28.43 1.57
N PRO A 417 24.09 -27.77 2.42
CA PRO A 417 22.73 -28.21 2.65
C PRO A 417 21.83 -28.13 1.40
N SER A 418 20.73 -28.86 1.42
CA SER A 418 19.73 -28.84 0.37
C SER A 418 18.41 -28.21 0.85
N ILE A 419 17.79 -27.40 0.00
CA ILE A 419 16.41 -26.95 0.17
C ILE A 419 15.52 -27.79 -0.74
N SER A 420 14.46 -28.38 -0.19
CA SER A 420 13.41 -29.03 -0.97
C SER A 420 12.15 -28.18 -0.99
N LEU A 421 11.67 -27.83 -2.19
CA LEU A 421 10.37 -27.22 -2.42
C LEU A 421 9.41 -28.28 -2.94
N VAL A 422 8.23 -28.38 -2.33
CA VAL A 422 7.21 -29.37 -2.69
C VAL A 422 5.86 -28.72 -2.89
N THR A 423 5.37 -28.78 -4.13
CA THR A 423 4.13 -28.12 -4.57
C THR A 423 3.42 -28.95 -5.63
N ASP A 424 2.13 -28.71 -5.85
CA ASP A 424 1.46 -29.21 -7.05
C ASP A 424 2.19 -28.68 -8.30
N LEU A 425 2.40 -29.53 -9.31
CA LEU A 425 3.05 -29.11 -10.56
C LEU A 425 2.25 -28.02 -11.28
N ASN A 426 0.93 -28.02 -11.16
CA ASN A 426 0.09 -26.98 -11.74
C ASN A 426 0.39 -25.60 -11.15
N ASN A 427 0.81 -25.52 -9.89
CA ASN A 427 1.23 -24.24 -9.32
C ASN A 427 2.45 -23.64 -10.03
N LEU A 428 3.27 -24.46 -10.70
CA LEU A 428 4.44 -24.02 -11.44
C LEU A 428 4.16 -23.90 -12.94
N PHE A 429 3.48 -24.87 -13.54
CA PHE A 429 3.46 -25.06 -14.98
C PHE A 429 2.07 -25.07 -15.63
N ASP A 430 1.00 -24.85 -14.87
CA ASP A 430 -0.32 -24.65 -15.48
C ASP A 430 -0.31 -23.41 -16.39
N PRO A 431 -0.83 -23.48 -17.63
CA PRO A 431 -0.78 -22.34 -18.55
C PRO A 431 -1.48 -21.09 -18.02
N ASP A 432 -2.55 -21.24 -17.23
CA ASP A 432 -3.36 -20.11 -16.77
C ASP A 432 -2.90 -19.59 -15.40
N SER A 433 -2.34 -20.46 -14.55
CA SER A 433 -2.08 -20.16 -13.14
C SER A 433 -0.68 -20.54 -12.64
N GLY A 434 0.13 -21.23 -13.43
CA GLY A 434 1.46 -21.69 -13.06
C GLY A 434 2.48 -20.56 -13.02
N ILE A 435 3.12 -20.33 -11.87
CA ILE A 435 3.99 -19.16 -11.65
C ILE A 435 5.29 -19.23 -12.45
N TYR A 436 5.79 -20.43 -12.75
CA TYR A 436 7.05 -20.60 -13.47
C TYR A 436 6.91 -20.23 -14.95
N VAL A 437 5.77 -20.60 -15.54
CA VAL A 437 5.45 -20.37 -16.97
C VAL A 437 4.74 -19.04 -17.22
N ASN A 438 4.42 -18.32 -16.14
CA ASN A 438 3.81 -16.99 -16.14
C ASN A 438 4.64 -16.03 -15.27
N ALA A 439 5.97 -16.11 -15.39
CA ALA A 439 6.92 -15.52 -14.46
C ALA A 439 6.85 -13.98 -14.36
N GLN A 440 6.29 -13.28 -15.37
CA GLN A 440 6.17 -11.82 -15.36
C GLN A 440 5.11 -11.31 -14.37
N TYR A 441 4.08 -12.09 -14.06
CA TYR A 441 3.05 -11.64 -13.15
C TYR A 441 3.50 -11.69 -11.69
N HIS A 442 2.92 -10.82 -10.86
CA HIS A 442 3.32 -10.58 -9.48
C HIS A 442 2.12 -10.31 -8.57
N GLY A 443 2.39 -10.01 -7.30
CA GLY A 443 1.33 -9.77 -6.30
C GLY A 443 0.80 -11.05 -5.67
N GLU A 444 -0.14 -10.89 -4.74
CA GLU A 444 -0.69 -11.97 -3.93
C GLU A 444 -1.47 -13.00 -4.75
N GLU A 445 -2.14 -12.58 -5.83
CA GLU A 445 -2.86 -13.45 -6.76
C GLU A 445 -1.95 -14.46 -7.48
N TRP A 446 -0.66 -14.17 -7.55
CA TRP A 446 0.37 -15.01 -8.17
C TRP A 446 1.22 -15.77 -7.15
N GLU A 447 0.79 -15.80 -5.88
CA GLU A 447 1.38 -16.63 -4.84
C GLU A 447 0.77 -18.04 -4.84
N ARG A 448 1.61 -19.07 -4.71
CA ARG A 448 1.17 -20.48 -4.69
C ARG A 448 1.62 -21.20 -3.42
N PRO A 449 0.80 -22.11 -2.88
CA PRO A 449 1.20 -22.87 -1.69
C PRO A 449 2.35 -23.82 -2.01
N THR A 450 3.37 -23.84 -1.15
CA THR A 450 4.48 -24.80 -1.20
C THR A 450 4.81 -25.30 0.21
N SER A 451 5.38 -26.50 0.30
CA SER A 451 6.12 -26.95 1.47
C SER A 451 7.61 -26.75 1.22
N ILE A 452 8.36 -26.35 2.24
CA ILE A 452 9.81 -26.20 2.20
C ILE A 452 10.45 -27.04 3.31
N GLU A 453 11.57 -27.67 2.98
CA GLU A 453 12.44 -28.38 3.92
C GLU A 453 13.89 -27.92 3.74
N LEU A 454 14.62 -27.75 4.85
CA LEU A 454 16.08 -27.68 4.85
C LEU A 454 16.63 -29.04 5.28
N LEU A 455 17.53 -29.60 4.47
CA LEU A 455 18.10 -30.93 4.63
C LEU A 455 19.62 -30.81 4.76
N ASN A 456 20.18 -31.23 5.90
CA ASN A 456 21.62 -31.15 6.14
C ASN A 456 22.28 -32.52 5.85
N PRO A 457 23.33 -32.58 5.00
CA PRO A 457 24.06 -33.81 4.67
C PRO A 457 24.67 -34.52 5.88
N ASP A 458 25.05 -33.77 6.92
CA ASP A 458 25.61 -34.31 8.17
C ASP A 458 24.54 -34.90 9.12
N GLY A 459 23.26 -34.78 8.75
CA GLY A 459 22.11 -35.25 9.53
C GLY A 459 21.72 -34.32 10.68
N SER A 460 22.29 -33.11 10.78
CA SER A 460 21.82 -32.11 11.73
C SER A 460 20.38 -31.70 11.41
N GLU A 461 19.62 -31.35 12.44
CA GLU A 461 18.22 -30.96 12.27
C GLU A 461 18.12 -29.70 11.41
N GLY A 462 17.27 -29.75 10.39
CA GLY A 462 16.86 -28.58 9.60
C GLY A 462 15.46 -28.14 10.01
N PHE A 463 14.63 -27.76 9.03
CA PHE A 463 13.24 -27.40 9.28
C PHE A 463 12.31 -28.00 8.23
N GLN A 464 11.01 -28.05 8.55
CA GLN A 464 9.93 -28.22 7.59
C GLN A 464 8.82 -27.21 7.90
N ILE A 465 8.37 -26.47 6.89
CA ILE A 465 7.32 -25.46 7.03
C ILE A 465 6.59 -25.29 5.69
N ASN A 466 5.36 -24.80 5.72
CA ASN A 466 4.63 -24.41 4.51
C ASN A 466 4.73 -22.90 4.30
N ALA A 467 4.77 -22.46 3.04
CA ALA A 467 4.92 -21.07 2.65
C ALA A 467 4.15 -20.75 1.37
N GLY A 468 4.01 -19.47 1.08
CA GLY A 468 3.67 -18.97 -0.25
C GLY A 468 4.93 -18.91 -1.11
N LEU A 469 4.80 -19.24 -2.39
CA LEU A 469 5.87 -19.27 -3.36
C LEU A 469 5.53 -18.33 -4.52
N ARG A 470 6.49 -17.48 -4.91
CA ARG A 470 6.41 -16.66 -6.12
C ARG A 470 7.72 -16.71 -6.89
N ILE A 471 7.64 -16.41 -8.18
CA ILE A 471 8.84 -16.03 -8.94
C ILE A 471 9.26 -14.62 -8.52
N ARG A 472 10.56 -14.40 -8.37
CA ARG A 472 11.14 -13.06 -8.17
C ARG A 472 12.12 -12.73 -9.29
N GLY A 473 12.21 -11.44 -9.59
CA GLY A 473 13.08 -10.97 -10.67
C GLY A 473 12.59 -9.68 -11.27
N GLY A 474 13.49 -9.01 -11.98
CA GLY A 474 13.13 -8.05 -13.00
C GLY A 474 13.30 -8.74 -14.35
N TRP A 475 14.46 -8.51 -14.96
CA TRP A 475 14.86 -9.05 -16.27
C TRP A 475 14.87 -10.57 -16.36
N SER A 476 15.27 -11.26 -15.29
CA SER A 476 15.43 -12.72 -15.29
C SER A 476 14.14 -13.53 -15.47
N ARG A 477 12.98 -12.88 -15.54
CA ARG A 477 11.66 -13.52 -15.59
C ARG A 477 11.15 -13.74 -17.01
N HIS A 478 11.91 -13.33 -18.03
CA HIS A 478 11.55 -13.61 -19.43
C HIS A 478 11.62 -15.12 -19.74
N ASP A 479 10.89 -15.51 -20.78
CA ASP A 479 10.62 -16.89 -21.12
C ASP A 479 11.83 -17.64 -21.67
N GLU A 480 12.83 -16.92 -22.20
CA GLU A 480 14.12 -17.50 -22.59
C GLU A 480 15.02 -17.91 -21.43
N TYR A 481 14.73 -17.48 -20.18
CA TYR A 481 15.54 -17.82 -19.02
C TYR A 481 15.09 -19.14 -18.41
N PRO A 482 15.89 -20.22 -18.52
CA PRO A 482 15.45 -21.56 -18.11
C PRO A 482 15.37 -21.74 -16.59
N LYS A 483 15.88 -20.78 -15.81
CA LYS A 483 16.06 -20.91 -14.37
C LYS A 483 15.64 -19.65 -13.62
N HIS A 484 14.56 -19.76 -12.87
CA HIS A 484 14.00 -18.65 -12.09
C HIS A 484 14.43 -18.66 -10.63
N ALA A 485 14.46 -17.47 -10.03
CA ALA A 485 14.59 -17.31 -8.58
C ALA A 485 13.21 -17.31 -7.93
N PHE A 486 13.15 -17.77 -6.68
CA PHE A 486 11.91 -17.87 -5.92
C PHE A 486 11.91 -16.90 -4.74
N ARG A 487 10.72 -16.48 -4.34
CA ARG A 487 10.46 -15.83 -3.06
C ARG A 487 9.51 -16.66 -2.23
N LEU A 488 9.87 -16.83 -0.97
CA LEU A 488 9.09 -17.51 0.05
C LEU A 488 8.41 -16.46 0.93
N PHE A 489 7.12 -16.69 1.17
CA PHE A 489 6.30 -15.89 2.06
C PHE A 489 5.81 -16.78 3.19
N PHE A 490 6.35 -16.57 4.39
CA PHE A 490 5.83 -17.22 5.59
C PHE A 490 4.59 -16.43 5.99
N ARG A 491 3.45 -17.10 5.83
CA ARG A 491 2.16 -16.52 6.14
C ARG A 491 1.37 -17.55 6.88
N GLU A 492 0.62 -17.00 7.80
CA GLU A 492 -0.16 -17.71 8.75
C GLU A 492 -1.25 -18.57 8.04
N ARG A 493 -1.76 -18.10 6.88
CA ARG A 493 -2.61 -18.90 5.96
C ARG A 493 -2.01 -20.21 5.42
N TYR A 494 -0.69 -20.36 5.43
CA TYR A 494 -0.01 -21.60 5.03
C TYR A 494 0.35 -22.49 6.22
N GLY A 495 0.34 -21.94 7.45
CA GLY A 495 0.52 -22.71 8.68
C GLY A 495 1.18 -21.90 9.79
N LYS A 496 2.34 -21.29 9.52
CA LYS A 496 3.07 -20.42 10.47
C LYS A 496 3.32 -19.06 9.83
N ALA A 497 3.16 -17.98 10.61
CA ALA A 497 3.42 -16.60 10.17
C ALA A 497 4.90 -16.31 9.89
N LYS A 498 5.80 -17.05 10.52
CA LYS A 498 7.24 -16.89 10.39
C LYS A 498 7.91 -18.24 10.29
N LEU A 499 9.03 -18.30 9.58
CA LEU A 499 10.03 -19.33 9.80
C LEU A 499 10.77 -19.00 11.08
N GLU A 500 10.74 -19.89 12.07
CA GLU A 500 11.51 -19.79 13.32
C GLU A 500 12.71 -20.74 13.21
N TYR A 501 13.82 -20.25 12.68
CA TYR A 501 15.04 -21.03 12.47
C TYR A 501 16.24 -20.10 12.31
N PRO A 502 17.38 -20.33 12.98
CA PRO A 502 18.59 -19.52 12.84
C PRO A 502 19.32 -19.83 11.52
N LEU A 503 18.75 -19.39 10.40
CA LEU A 503 19.23 -19.70 9.04
C LEU A 503 20.65 -19.19 8.79
N PHE A 504 21.05 -18.13 9.49
CA PHE A 504 22.37 -17.53 9.42
C PHE A 504 23.12 -17.64 10.75
N GLU A 505 22.78 -18.64 11.57
CA GLU A 505 23.47 -18.92 12.84
C GLU A 505 23.55 -17.68 13.74
N ASP A 506 24.70 -17.44 14.40
CA ASP A 506 24.93 -16.26 15.24
C ASP A 506 25.13 -14.97 14.43
N GLU A 507 25.22 -15.04 13.10
CA GLU A 507 25.43 -13.89 12.22
C GLU A 507 24.15 -13.08 12.03
N GLY A 508 22.99 -13.74 12.03
CA GLY A 508 21.68 -13.14 11.72
C GLY A 508 20.60 -13.42 12.77
N VAL A 509 19.36 -13.07 12.44
CA VAL A 509 18.18 -13.34 13.28
C VAL A 509 17.70 -14.80 13.15
N ASP A 510 16.85 -15.21 14.08
CA ASP A 510 16.28 -16.55 14.19
C ASP A 510 14.84 -16.66 13.69
N GLU A 511 14.29 -15.59 13.10
CA GLU A 511 12.96 -15.60 12.50
C GLU A 511 12.84 -14.80 11.20
N PHE A 512 11.99 -15.26 10.27
CA PHE A 512 11.80 -14.64 8.96
C PHE A 512 10.32 -14.63 8.55
N LYS A 513 9.79 -13.47 8.10
CA LYS A 513 8.49 -13.36 7.41
C LYS A 513 8.61 -13.67 5.90
N LYS A 514 9.78 -13.41 5.31
CA LYS A 514 10.06 -13.60 3.87
C LYS A 514 11.50 -14.05 3.67
N LEU A 515 11.77 -14.80 2.61
CA LEU A 515 13.12 -15.20 2.22
C LEU A 515 13.19 -15.40 0.70
N ASP A 516 14.23 -14.88 0.05
CA ASP A 516 14.49 -15.17 -1.36
C ASP A 516 15.38 -16.42 -1.50
N LEU A 517 15.10 -17.24 -2.51
CA LEU A 517 15.99 -18.27 -3.05
C LEU A 517 16.44 -17.82 -4.43
N ARG A 518 17.64 -17.23 -4.49
CA ARG A 518 18.25 -16.72 -5.70
C ARG A 518 19.06 -17.77 -6.42
N THR A 519 19.18 -17.58 -7.73
CA THR A 519 20.19 -18.23 -8.58
C THR A 519 21.05 -17.13 -9.20
N SER A 520 22.23 -17.45 -9.72
CA SER A 520 22.88 -16.56 -10.68
C SER A 520 22.00 -16.46 -11.91
N GLN A 521 21.66 -15.22 -12.26
CA GLN A 521 20.79 -14.92 -13.39
C GLN A 521 21.69 -14.53 -14.55
N ASN A 522 22.41 -13.42 -14.41
CA ASN A 522 23.44 -13.00 -15.35
C ASN A 522 24.74 -13.82 -15.23
N TYR A 523 25.45 -13.92 -16.35
CA TYR A 523 26.74 -14.63 -16.47
C TYR A 523 26.69 -16.07 -15.95
N ALA A 524 25.59 -16.77 -16.22
CA ALA A 524 25.37 -18.15 -15.83
C ALA A 524 25.05 -19.01 -17.05
N TRP A 525 24.97 -20.33 -16.87
CA TRP A 525 24.50 -21.22 -17.93
C TRP A 525 23.06 -20.90 -18.37
N SER A 526 22.27 -20.29 -17.49
CA SER A 526 20.93 -19.82 -17.78
C SER A 526 20.87 -18.46 -18.50
N ASN A 527 21.96 -17.68 -18.55
CA ASN A 527 22.04 -16.43 -19.32
C ASN A 527 23.48 -15.88 -19.45
N GLY A 528 23.85 -15.38 -20.64
CA GLY A 528 25.06 -14.57 -20.86
C GLY A 528 26.30 -15.39 -21.22
N SER A 529 26.91 -16.09 -20.25
CA SER A 529 28.16 -16.85 -20.44
C SER A 529 28.33 -17.96 -19.40
N ILE A 530 28.68 -19.17 -19.85
CA ILE A 530 28.96 -20.31 -18.96
C ILE A 530 30.30 -20.19 -18.22
N TRP A 531 31.22 -19.37 -18.73
CA TRP A 531 32.60 -19.28 -18.20
C TRP A 531 32.78 -18.23 -17.12
N ASP A 532 31.87 -17.27 -17.08
CA ASP A 532 31.99 -16.08 -16.23
C ASP A 532 31.18 -16.21 -14.94
N ASN A 533 30.48 -17.32 -14.73
CA ASN A 533 29.69 -17.54 -13.53
C ASN A 533 30.59 -17.78 -12.33
N THR A 534 30.38 -17.00 -11.27
CA THR A 534 31.05 -17.21 -9.98
C THR A 534 30.08 -17.52 -8.86
N MET A 535 28.77 -17.26 -9.03
CA MET A 535 27.76 -17.27 -7.96
C MET A 535 28.08 -16.39 -6.73
N ASN A 536 29.20 -15.65 -6.74
CA ASN A 536 29.74 -14.99 -5.56
C ASN A 536 29.68 -13.46 -5.61
N ARG A 537 29.45 -12.85 -6.79
CA ARG A 537 29.54 -11.40 -6.98
C ARG A 537 28.65 -10.57 -6.07
N ASP A 538 27.35 -10.87 -6.07
CA ASP A 538 26.38 -10.16 -5.24
C ASP A 538 26.66 -10.39 -3.73
N VAL A 539 26.91 -11.64 -3.34
CA VAL A 539 27.22 -12.00 -1.95
C VAL A 539 28.51 -11.33 -1.48
N PHE A 540 29.54 -11.26 -2.33
CA PHE A 540 30.81 -10.62 -2.01
C PHE A 540 30.63 -9.13 -1.66
N SER A 541 29.83 -8.39 -2.44
CA SER A 541 29.56 -6.98 -2.15
C SER A 541 28.80 -6.79 -0.84
N ARG A 542 27.81 -7.65 -0.56
CA ARG A 542 27.01 -7.58 0.68
C ARG A 542 27.79 -8.00 1.91
N ASP A 543 28.57 -9.06 1.82
CA ASP A 543 29.43 -9.50 2.92
C ASP A 543 30.51 -8.45 3.22
N LEU A 544 31.06 -7.79 2.19
CA LEU A 544 31.99 -6.67 2.38
C LEU A 544 31.31 -5.53 3.15
N GLN A 545 30.03 -5.23 2.88
CA GLN A 545 29.25 -4.27 3.65
C GLN A 545 29.16 -4.66 5.13
N GLY A 546 28.87 -5.93 5.41
CA GLY A 546 28.88 -6.46 6.78
C GLY A 546 30.25 -6.38 7.46
N GLN A 547 31.34 -6.69 6.73
CA GLN A 547 32.71 -6.62 7.25
C GLN A 547 33.18 -5.17 7.54
N MET A 548 32.57 -4.18 6.90
CA MET A 548 32.79 -2.76 7.20
C MET A 548 32.05 -2.31 8.48
N GLY A 549 31.19 -3.17 9.03
CA GLY A 549 30.39 -2.87 10.23
C GLY A 549 29.04 -2.23 9.91
N GLN A 550 28.61 -2.23 8.64
CA GLN A 550 27.33 -1.68 8.20
C GLN A 550 26.23 -2.74 8.16
N PRO A 551 24.96 -2.34 8.25
CA PRO A 551 23.84 -3.22 7.96
C PRO A 551 23.94 -3.81 6.55
N TYR A 552 23.62 -5.10 6.42
CA TYR A 552 23.67 -5.87 5.19
C TYR A 552 22.68 -7.03 5.24
N THR A 553 22.37 -7.59 4.08
CA THR A 553 21.54 -8.81 3.97
C THR A 553 22.42 -10.04 3.80
N ARG A 554 22.07 -11.15 4.46
CA ARG A 554 22.86 -12.39 4.48
C ARG A 554 22.42 -13.41 3.44
N SER A 555 23.33 -14.35 3.15
CA SER A 555 23.12 -15.45 2.21
C SER A 555 23.83 -16.73 2.63
N ARG A 556 23.28 -17.86 2.19
CA ARG A 556 23.85 -19.22 2.29
C ARG A 556 23.55 -19.98 1.01
N TYR A 557 24.50 -20.78 0.53
CA TYR A 557 24.35 -21.61 -0.65
C TYR A 557 23.62 -22.91 -0.33
N TYR A 558 22.77 -23.33 -1.26
CA TYR A 558 21.97 -24.54 -1.16
C TYR A 558 21.84 -25.24 -2.49
N HIS A 559 21.81 -26.57 -2.47
CA HIS A 559 21.24 -27.34 -3.57
C HIS A 559 19.71 -27.24 -3.51
N LEU A 560 19.05 -26.85 -4.61
CA LEU A 560 17.59 -26.81 -4.67
C LEU A 560 17.04 -28.09 -5.29
N TYR A 561 16.00 -28.64 -4.68
CA TYR A 561 15.18 -29.70 -5.26
C TYR A 561 13.71 -29.24 -5.34
N ILE A 562 13.04 -29.49 -6.46
CA ILE A 562 11.60 -29.22 -6.65
C ILE A 562 10.89 -30.55 -6.87
N ASN A 563 9.97 -30.93 -5.98
CA ASN A 563 9.29 -32.24 -6.01
C ASN A 563 10.26 -33.44 -6.17
N GLY A 564 11.45 -33.32 -5.58
CA GLY A 564 12.52 -34.32 -5.66
C GLY A 564 13.41 -34.25 -6.91
N GLU A 565 13.10 -33.39 -7.88
CA GLU A 565 13.97 -33.11 -9.03
C GLU A 565 15.06 -32.12 -8.65
N TYR A 566 16.32 -32.40 -8.95
CA TYR A 566 17.43 -31.47 -8.69
C TYR A 566 17.33 -30.27 -9.65
N TRP A 567 17.35 -29.07 -9.08
CA TRP A 567 17.17 -27.80 -9.81
C TRP A 567 18.45 -26.94 -9.83
N GLY A 568 19.54 -27.44 -9.27
CA GLY A 568 20.84 -26.77 -9.27
C GLY A 568 21.12 -25.95 -8.02
N LEU A 569 22.23 -25.20 -8.08
CA LEU A 569 22.69 -24.33 -6.98
C LEU A 569 21.83 -23.07 -6.86
N TYR A 570 21.43 -22.75 -5.65
CA TYR A 570 20.74 -21.54 -5.23
C TYR A 570 21.44 -20.92 -4.02
N GLN A 571 21.05 -19.70 -3.67
CA GLN A 571 21.44 -19.04 -2.44
C GLN A 571 20.22 -18.41 -1.77
N SER A 572 20.13 -18.50 -0.45
CA SER A 572 19.19 -17.67 0.30
C SER A 572 19.57 -16.20 0.21
N GLN A 573 18.62 -15.29 0.36
CA GLN A 573 18.88 -13.87 0.58
C GLN A 573 17.80 -13.26 1.48
N GLU A 574 18.23 -12.56 2.53
CA GLU A 574 17.36 -11.64 3.28
C GLU A 574 16.94 -10.46 2.39
N ARG A 575 15.73 -9.96 2.56
CA ARG A 575 15.26 -8.78 1.83
C ARG A 575 15.27 -7.56 2.73
N PRO A 576 15.85 -6.42 2.31
CA PRO A 576 15.86 -5.19 3.10
C PRO A 576 14.51 -4.48 3.00
N GLU A 577 13.47 -5.11 3.52
CA GLU A 577 12.09 -4.58 3.65
C GLU A 577 11.82 -4.18 5.12
N ALA A 578 10.68 -3.56 5.40
CA ALA A 578 10.39 -3.08 6.76
C ALA A 578 10.45 -4.18 7.82
N ASN A 579 10.05 -5.41 7.49
CA ASN A 579 10.17 -6.54 8.40
C ASN A 579 11.62 -6.99 8.68
N PHE A 580 12.56 -6.69 7.78
CA PHE A 580 14.00 -6.88 8.06
C PHE A 580 14.49 -5.77 8.99
N ALA A 581 14.03 -4.53 8.76
CA ALA A 581 14.36 -3.41 9.62
C ALA A 581 13.86 -3.64 11.07
N GLU A 582 12.62 -4.10 11.24
CA GLU A 582 12.06 -4.54 12.54
C GLU A 582 12.99 -5.56 13.24
N SER A 583 13.42 -6.60 12.51
CA SER A 583 14.23 -7.68 13.08
C SER A 583 15.64 -7.25 13.50
N TYR A 584 16.26 -6.29 12.79
CA TYR A 584 17.66 -5.91 13.02
C TYR A 584 17.84 -4.58 13.75
N PHE A 585 16.91 -3.64 13.58
CA PHE A 585 16.99 -2.28 14.14
C PHE A 585 15.96 -2.07 15.27
N GLY A 586 14.98 -2.96 15.43
CA GLY A 586 13.92 -2.86 16.43
C GLY A 586 12.74 -2.03 15.94
N GLY A 587 11.88 -1.59 16.86
CA GLY A 587 10.64 -0.89 16.50
C GLY A 587 9.58 -1.82 15.91
N ASN A 588 8.61 -1.24 15.20
CA ASN A 588 7.57 -1.94 14.43
C ASN A 588 7.85 -1.78 12.93
N ASP A 589 7.57 -2.79 12.10
CA ASP A 589 7.73 -2.68 10.64
C ASP A 589 6.91 -1.52 10.05
N GLU A 590 5.76 -1.21 10.66
CA GLU A 590 4.96 -0.03 10.30
C GLU A 590 5.71 1.30 10.46
N GLU A 591 6.80 1.41 11.24
CA GLU A 591 7.56 2.66 11.49
C GLU A 591 8.60 2.99 10.39
N TYR A 592 8.83 2.05 9.48
CA TYR A 592 9.89 2.17 8.46
C TYR A 592 9.34 2.60 7.11
N ASP A 593 10.05 3.51 6.45
CA ASP A 593 9.97 3.69 4.99
C ASP A 593 11.11 2.89 4.36
N VAL A 594 10.78 2.06 3.37
CA VAL A 594 11.77 1.33 2.60
C VAL A 594 11.57 1.64 1.13
N VAL A 595 12.61 2.20 0.51
CA VAL A 595 12.59 2.57 -0.90
C VAL A 595 13.53 1.71 -1.72
N LYS A 596 13.10 1.43 -2.96
CA LYS A 596 13.90 0.75 -3.97
C LYS A 596 13.56 1.30 -5.34
N VAL A 597 14.28 0.82 -6.35
CA VAL A 597 13.95 1.06 -7.75
C VAL A 597 12.91 0.03 -8.22
N ASP A 598 11.79 0.53 -8.74
CA ASP A 598 10.82 -0.24 -9.52
C ASP A 598 11.07 -0.06 -11.01
N ILE A 599 10.99 -1.17 -11.72
CA ILE A 599 11.03 -1.20 -13.18
C ILE A 599 9.69 -1.63 -13.77
N GLY A 600 8.68 -1.88 -12.93
CA GLY A 600 7.34 -2.31 -13.33
C GLY A 600 7.35 -3.47 -14.34
N ASP A 601 6.34 -3.45 -15.21
CA ASP A 601 6.27 -4.31 -16.41
C ASP A 601 6.89 -3.63 -17.65
N ASP A 602 7.20 -2.33 -17.56
CA ASP A 602 7.92 -1.59 -18.60
C ASP A 602 9.37 -1.40 -18.18
N PHE A 603 10.24 -2.28 -18.66
CA PHE A 603 11.67 -2.34 -18.37
C PHE A 603 12.48 -1.07 -18.74
N ASN A 604 11.83 0.00 -19.22
CA ASN A 604 12.41 1.33 -19.41
C ASN A 604 12.06 2.32 -18.30
N LEU A 605 11.14 1.97 -17.39
CA LEU A 605 10.83 2.75 -16.20
C LEU A 605 11.86 2.40 -15.12
N TYR A 606 12.38 3.42 -14.45
CA TYR A 606 13.33 3.29 -13.33
C TYR A 606 12.87 4.28 -12.26
N ASP A 607 11.71 4.01 -11.70
CA ASP A 607 11.06 4.88 -10.72
C ASP A 607 11.43 4.44 -9.31
N ILE A 608 11.49 5.40 -8.39
CA ILE A 608 11.63 5.06 -6.97
C ILE A 608 10.24 4.71 -6.43
N GLU A 609 10.13 3.52 -5.84
CA GLU A 609 8.94 3.07 -5.13
C GLU A 609 9.25 2.89 -3.64
N ALA A 610 8.21 2.98 -2.81
CA ALA A 610 8.25 2.47 -1.45
C ALA A 610 7.78 1.00 -1.46
N THR A 611 8.61 0.06 -1.01
CA THR A 611 8.13 -1.31 -0.74
C THR A 611 7.26 -1.36 0.50
N ASP A 612 7.55 -0.49 1.46
CA ASP A 612 6.89 -0.34 2.74
C ASP A 612 6.93 1.15 3.14
N GLY A 613 5.89 1.64 3.82
CA GLY A 613 5.80 3.04 4.24
C GLY A 613 5.44 4.01 3.10
N THR A 614 6.04 5.19 3.13
CA THR A 614 5.75 6.33 2.24
C THR A 614 7.01 6.86 1.56
N LEU A 615 6.84 7.71 0.54
CA LEU A 615 7.96 8.37 -0.15
C LEU A 615 8.31 9.75 0.42
N ASP A 616 7.55 10.28 1.39
CA ASP A 616 7.70 11.65 1.91
C ASP A 616 9.14 11.97 2.35
N ALA A 617 9.79 11.07 3.10
CA ALA A 617 11.17 11.25 3.54
C ALA A 617 12.17 11.23 2.37
N TRP A 618 11.90 10.42 1.35
CA TRP A 618 12.72 10.33 0.15
C TRP A 618 12.57 11.57 -0.73
N GLU A 619 11.35 12.12 -0.82
CA GLU A 619 11.08 13.39 -1.50
C GLU A 619 11.86 14.55 -0.85
N ASP A 620 11.93 14.61 0.48
CA ASP A 620 12.77 15.58 1.21
C ASP A 620 14.25 15.46 0.82
N VAL A 621 14.78 14.24 0.70
CA VAL A 621 16.16 13.99 0.23
C VAL A 621 16.32 14.49 -1.21
N TRP A 622 15.40 14.10 -2.09
CA TRP A 622 15.40 14.49 -3.49
C TRP A 622 15.41 16.01 -3.66
N GLU A 623 14.52 16.74 -2.99
CA GLU A 623 14.46 18.20 -3.04
C GLU A 623 15.76 18.87 -2.58
N ALA A 624 16.38 18.33 -1.52
CA ALA A 624 17.68 18.80 -1.04
C ALA A 624 18.77 18.60 -2.10
N THR A 625 18.78 17.45 -2.79
CA THR A 625 19.75 17.20 -3.87
C THR A 625 19.52 18.07 -5.11
N GLN A 626 18.26 18.35 -5.47
CA GLN A 626 17.92 19.23 -6.60
C GLN A 626 18.30 20.69 -6.35
N THR A 627 18.25 21.13 -5.10
CA THR A 627 18.77 22.44 -4.69
C THR A 627 20.29 22.52 -4.80
N GLY A 628 20.97 21.37 -4.65
CA GLY A 628 22.42 21.21 -4.82
C GLY A 628 23.25 21.62 -3.61
N PHE A 629 24.53 21.24 -3.60
CA PHE A 629 25.43 21.40 -2.45
C PHE A 629 26.46 22.52 -2.64
N ILE A 630 26.02 23.68 -3.15
CA ILE A 630 26.89 24.85 -3.41
C ILE A 630 27.52 25.37 -2.11
N SER A 631 26.88 25.13 -0.97
CA SER A 631 27.43 25.33 0.37
C SER A 631 27.09 24.15 1.27
N ASN A 632 27.79 24.02 2.40
CA ASN A 632 27.56 22.92 3.34
C ASN A 632 26.18 22.98 4.02
N ALA A 633 25.39 24.05 3.87
CA ALA A 633 24.09 24.17 4.53
C ALA A 633 23.15 23.01 4.17
N ASN A 634 23.04 22.67 2.87
CA ASN A 634 22.18 21.57 2.42
C ASN A 634 22.75 20.19 2.80
N TYR A 635 24.09 20.06 2.82
CA TYR A 635 24.76 18.85 3.32
C TYR A 635 24.47 18.64 4.81
N PHE A 636 24.59 19.69 5.62
CA PHE A 636 24.28 19.66 7.04
C PHE A 636 22.80 19.43 7.30
N GLN A 637 21.90 19.92 6.43
CA GLN A 637 20.48 19.61 6.50
C GLN A 637 20.22 18.10 6.36
N LEU A 638 20.90 17.40 5.44
CA LEU A 638 20.78 15.93 5.33
C LEU A 638 21.19 15.22 6.63
N GLU A 639 22.18 15.76 7.34
CA GLU A 639 22.62 15.25 8.64
C GLU A 639 21.74 15.72 9.81
N GLY A 640 20.65 16.47 9.57
CA GLY A 640 19.82 17.04 10.63
C GLY A 640 20.51 18.13 11.45
N LYS A 641 21.52 18.82 10.90
CA LYS A 641 22.30 19.88 11.56
C LYS A 641 21.86 21.28 11.12
N ASN A 642 22.26 22.29 11.88
CA ASN A 642 22.09 23.69 11.48
C ASN A 642 22.97 24.03 10.27
N PRO A 643 22.69 25.12 9.51
CA PRO A 643 23.50 25.53 8.37
C PRO A 643 24.99 25.79 8.65
N ASP A 644 25.36 26.00 9.92
CA ASP A 644 26.74 26.17 10.38
C ASP A 644 27.42 24.87 10.84
N GLY A 645 26.72 23.73 10.73
CA GLY A 645 27.20 22.40 11.09
C GLY A 645 27.05 22.05 12.57
N THR A 646 26.44 22.92 13.38
CA THR A 646 26.16 22.62 14.79
C THR A 646 24.94 21.70 14.94
N ILE A 647 24.88 20.96 16.05
CA ILE A 647 23.77 20.04 16.36
C ILE A 647 22.46 20.83 16.45
N ASN A 648 21.44 20.37 15.74
CA ASN A 648 20.07 20.83 15.91
C ASN A 648 19.27 19.76 16.67
N PRO A 649 18.83 20.02 17.91
CA PRO A 649 18.07 19.03 18.70
C PRO A 649 16.67 18.73 18.14
N PHE A 650 16.22 19.50 17.15
CA PHE A 650 14.96 19.28 16.42
C PHE A 650 15.21 19.01 14.93
N GLY A 651 16.46 18.77 14.54
CA GLY A 651 16.81 18.50 13.16
C GLY A 651 16.45 17.08 12.80
N ARG A 652 15.71 16.92 11.70
CA ARG A 652 15.44 15.62 11.09
C ARG A 652 16.68 15.21 10.29
N ARG A 653 17.36 14.14 10.67
CA ARG A 653 18.44 13.57 9.86
C ARG A 653 17.79 12.74 8.77
N LEU A 654 18.02 13.13 7.52
CA LEU A 654 17.43 12.51 6.34
C LEU A 654 18.31 11.40 5.79
N VAL A 655 19.64 11.48 5.94
CA VAL A 655 20.58 10.48 5.41
C VAL A 655 21.62 10.12 6.45
N ASP A 656 21.90 8.83 6.61
CA ASP A 656 23.10 8.38 7.27
C ASP A 656 24.29 8.51 6.31
N ILE A 657 24.98 9.65 6.39
CA ILE A 657 26.10 9.97 5.50
C ILE A 657 27.28 8.99 5.66
N ASP A 658 27.53 8.47 6.87
CA ASP A 658 28.64 7.54 7.09
C ASP A 658 28.34 6.19 6.40
N ASN A 659 27.11 5.69 6.57
CA ASN A 659 26.65 4.50 5.84
C ASN A 659 26.68 4.70 4.32
N LEU A 660 26.23 5.86 3.80
CA LEU A 660 26.25 6.16 2.38
C LEU A 660 27.68 6.18 1.81
N ILE A 661 28.65 6.76 2.53
CA ILE A 661 30.06 6.76 2.13
C ILE A 661 30.57 5.33 2.00
N GLU A 662 30.29 4.48 2.99
CA GLU A 662 30.75 3.09 3.00
C GLU A 662 30.08 2.25 1.91
N TYR A 663 28.78 2.44 1.68
CA TYR A 663 28.07 1.89 0.54
C TYR A 663 28.74 2.28 -0.80
N MET A 664 29.05 3.56 -1.00
CA MET A 664 29.70 4.02 -2.25
C MET A 664 31.12 3.47 -2.41
N ILE A 665 31.88 3.29 -1.31
CA ILE A 665 33.20 2.64 -1.35
C ILE A 665 33.08 1.23 -1.92
N ILE A 666 32.06 0.46 -1.53
CA ILE A 666 31.83 -0.90 -2.03
C ILE A 666 31.57 -0.86 -3.53
N ILE A 667 30.64 -0.01 -3.98
CA ILE A 667 30.31 0.17 -5.40
C ILE A 667 31.55 0.49 -6.23
N PHE A 668 32.43 1.36 -5.74
CA PHE A 668 33.68 1.69 -6.42
C PHE A 668 34.69 0.56 -6.38
N TYR A 669 34.92 -0.03 -5.21
CA TYR A 669 35.92 -1.07 -5.02
C TYR A 669 35.61 -2.33 -5.84
N THR A 670 34.34 -2.75 -5.90
CA THR A 670 33.92 -3.92 -6.68
C THR A 670 33.72 -3.61 -8.15
N GLY A 671 33.78 -2.33 -8.55
CA GLY A 671 33.49 -1.88 -9.91
C GLY A 671 32.07 -2.21 -10.35
N ASN A 672 31.06 -1.88 -9.53
CA ASN A 672 29.66 -2.08 -9.94
C ASN A 672 29.23 -1.02 -10.96
N PHE A 673 28.83 -1.47 -12.14
CA PHE A 673 28.36 -0.62 -13.23
C PHE A 673 26.84 -0.43 -13.28
N ASP A 674 26.10 -1.11 -12.40
CA ASP A 674 24.65 -1.12 -12.41
C ASP A 674 24.03 -0.65 -11.09
N ALA A 675 24.83 -0.05 -10.19
CA ALA A 675 24.37 0.52 -8.92
C ALA A 675 25.25 1.70 -8.47
N PRO A 676 24.72 2.68 -7.71
CA PRO A 676 23.29 2.95 -7.51
C PRO A 676 22.63 3.59 -8.73
N VAL A 677 23.38 3.77 -9.83
CA VAL A 677 22.93 4.35 -11.10
C VAL A 677 23.34 3.37 -12.20
N THR A 678 22.41 3.07 -13.10
CA THR A 678 22.66 2.06 -14.15
C THR A 678 23.41 2.64 -15.36
N LYS A 679 24.53 2.00 -15.75
CA LYS A 679 25.21 2.27 -17.02
C LYS A 679 24.32 1.91 -18.22
N PHE A 680 23.46 0.90 -18.10
CA PHE A 680 22.62 0.41 -19.20
C PHE A 680 21.59 1.45 -19.67
N SER A 681 21.30 2.45 -18.83
CA SER A 681 20.47 3.60 -19.18
C SER A 681 21.27 4.91 -19.38
N GLY A 682 22.55 4.78 -19.74
CA GLY A 682 23.44 5.92 -19.97
C GLY A 682 23.68 6.77 -18.72
N GLU A 683 23.66 6.15 -17.54
CA GLU A 683 23.82 6.78 -16.23
C GLU A 683 22.74 7.82 -15.85
N ASN A 684 21.56 7.73 -16.44
CA ASN A 684 20.48 8.70 -16.18
C ASN A 684 19.44 8.21 -15.17
N ASN A 685 19.53 6.96 -14.72
CA ASN A 685 18.47 6.31 -13.95
C ASN A 685 19.03 5.58 -12.71
N PRO A 686 18.34 5.67 -11.56
CA PRO A 686 18.71 4.93 -10.36
C PRO A 686 18.55 3.43 -10.58
N ASN A 687 19.39 2.59 -9.96
CA ASN A 687 19.21 1.14 -10.00
C ASN A 687 19.88 0.42 -8.81
N ASN A 688 19.42 -0.79 -8.50
CA ASN A 688 20.09 -1.79 -7.64
C ASN A 688 20.54 -1.28 -6.25
N PHE A 689 19.64 -0.61 -5.54
CA PHE A 689 19.80 -0.33 -4.12
C PHE A 689 18.48 -0.50 -3.36
N TYR A 690 18.60 -0.65 -2.05
CA TYR A 690 17.53 -0.41 -1.09
C TYR A 690 17.98 0.71 -0.15
N ALA A 691 17.04 1.54 0.28
CA ALA A 691 17.26 2.46 1.38
C ALA A 691 16.16 2.36 2.43
N ILE A 692 16.55 2.33 3.71
CA ILE A 692 15.64 2.15 4.86
C ILE A 692 15.72 3.38 5.76
N TYR A 693 14.56 3.91 6.16
CA TYR A 693 14.43 5.06 7.05
C TYR A 693 13.45 4.77 8.18
N ASN A 694 13.87 4.96 9.44
CA ASN A 694 12.98 4.90 10.60
C ASN A 694 12.37 6.29 10.85
N ARG A 695 11.04 6.41 10.77
CA ARG A 695 10.35 7.70 10.94
C ARG A 695 10.30 8.20 12.38
N GLU A 696 10.38 7.31 13.36
CA GLU A 696 10.28 7.65 14.78
C GLU A 696 11.62 8.10 15.37
N GLU A 697 12.72 7.45 14.98
CA GLU A 697 14.07 7.75 15.51
C GLU A 697 14.81 8.82 14.68
N ASN A 698 14.39 9.06 13.43
CA ASN A 698 15.04 9.97 12.47
C ASN A 698 16.54 9.66 12.29
N ASP A 699 16.93 8.40 12.16
CA ASP A 699 18.33 7.98 12.01
C ASP A 699 18.93 8.31 10.63
N GLY A 700 18.09 8.72 9.67
CA GLY A 700 18.46 8.93 8.28
C GLY A 700 18.42 7.65 7.45
N PHE A 701 18.28 7.79 6.13
CA PHE A 701 18.31 6.66 5.21
C PHE A 701 19.66 5.96 5.28
N ILE A 702 19.62 4.65 5.52
CA ILE A 702 20.75 3.74 5.29
C ILE A 702 20.58 3.04 3.94
N PHE A 703 21.67 2.81 3.22
CA PHE A 703 21.70 2.21 1.89
C PHE A 703 22.30 0.81 1.97
N LEU A 704 21.63 -0.16 1.34
CA LEU A 704 22.06 -1.55 1.33
C LEU A 704 22.40 -1.99 -0.10
N ALA A 705 23.52 -2.70 -0.23
CA ALA A 705 23.92 -3.33 -1.49
C ALA A 705 22.89 -4.40 -1.91
N HIS A 706 22.44 -4.30 -3.15
CA HIS A 706 21.49 -5.22 -3.76
C HIS A 706 21.84 -5.47 -5.22
N ASP A 707 21.63 -6.70 -5.70
CA ASP A 707 21.79 -7.06 -7.11
C ASP A 707 23.17 -6.69 -7.71
N ASN A 708 24.24 -6.92 -6.95
CA ASN A 708 25.61 -6.51 -7.29
C ASN A 708 26.31 -7.51 -8.23
N GLU A 709 25.59 -8.03 -9.23
CA GLU A 709 26.06 -9.06 -10.14
C GLU A 709 26.96 -8.55 -11.27
N HIS A 710 26.87 -7.27 -11.62
CA HIS A 710 27.73 -6.58 -12.58
C HIS A 710 29.01 -6.02 -11.93
N THR A 711 29.72 -6.88 -11.19
CA THR A 711 30.92 -6.54 -10.39
C THR A 711 32.11 -7.47 -10.68
N LEU A 712 33.26 -7.20 -10.03
CA LEU A 712 34.49 -7.98 -10.14
C LEU A 712 34.96 -8.14 -11.59
N HIS A 713 34.74 -7.10 -12.39
CA HIS A 713 35.20 -6.99 -13.77
C HIS A 713 34.72 -8.13 -14.70
N VAL A 714 33.50 -8.62 -14.48
CA VAL A 714 32.88 -9.66 -15.33
C VAL A 714 32.60 -9.19 -16.74
N ASP A 715 32.38 -7.89 -16.93
CA ASP A 715 32.09 -7.30 -18.23
C ASP A 715 33.14 -6.23 -18.58
N PRO A 716 33.99 -6.48 -19.59
CA PRO A 716 34.92 -5.51 -20.12
C PRO A 716 34.33 -4.64 -21.26
N GLU A 717 33.01 -4.67 -21.51
CA GLU A 717 32.39 -3.85 -22.57
C GLU A 717 32.61 -2.33 -22.34
N SER A 718 33.67 -1.85 -22.98
CA SER A 718 34.06 -0.47 -23.30
C SER A 718 33.84 0.55 -22.16
N PRO A 719 34.91 0.94 -21.43
CA PRO A 719 34.88 2.07 -20.51
C PRO A 719 34.45 3.36 -21.22
N GLY A 720 33.66 4.18 -20.52
CA GLY A 720 33.14 5.47 -20.95
C GLY A 720 31.64 5.57 -20.69
N ILE A 721 31.15 6.15 -19.60
CA ILE A 721 31.75 6.99 -18.55
C ILE A 721 30.96 6.60 -17.30
N GLY A 722 31.63 6.14 -16.24
CA GLY A 722 31.01 5.82 -14.94
C GLY A 722 30.73 7.08 -14.12
N ILE A 723 30.24 6.97 -12.86
CA ILE A 723 30.20 8.06 -11.81
C ILE A 723 31.57 8.70 -11.44
N GLU A 724 32.58 8.57 -12.31
CA GLU A 724 33.15 9.65 -13.16
C GLU A 724 34.12 9.03 -14.22
N GLU A 725 34.42 7.73 -14.05
CA GLU A 725 35.57 6.93 -14.51
C GLU A 725 36.93 7.55 -14.16
N ASP A 726 37.78 6.94 -13.33
CA ASP A 726 38.15 5.52 -13.21
C ASP A 726 38.17 5.03 -11.74
N ARG A 727 37.63 3.83 -11.48
CA ARG A 727 37.27 3.31 -10.14
C ARG A 727 37.98 1.98 -9.75
N VAL A 728 39.30 1.74 -9.82
CA VAL A 728 40.47 2.62 -9.78
C VAL A 728 41.70 1.88 -10.38
N ASN A 729 42.13 2.30 -11.57
CA ASN A 729 43.35 2.05 -12.36
C ASN A 729 43.19 1.13 -13.59
N ILE A 730 42.66 1.71 -14.65
CA ILE A 730 42.65 1.26 -16.04
C ILE A 730 44.06 1.42 -16.64
N GLU A 731 44.70 0.30 -17.00
CA GLU A 731 45.51 0.14 -18.23
C GLU A 731 46.06 -1.30 -18.34
N TYR A 732 45.73 -2.01 -19.42
CA TYR A 732 46.62 -2.98 -20.08
C TYR A 732 46.43 -2.89 -21.61
N THR A 733 47.56 -2.72 -22.30
CA THR A 733 47.76 -2.50 -23.75
C THR A 733 46.94 -3.34 -24.70
#